data_AF-A0A3A1UP31-F1
#
_entry.id   AF-A0A3A1UP31-F1
#
_cell.length_a   1.000
_cell.length_b   1.000
_cell.length_c   1.000
_cell.angle_alpha   90.00
_cell.angle_beta   90.00
_cell.angle_gamma   90.00
#
_symmetry.space_group_name_H-M   'P 1'
#
loop_
_entity.id
_entity.type
_entity.pdbx_description
1 polymer ?
#
loop_
_entity_poly.entity_id
_entity_poly.type
_entity_poly.pdbx_seq_one_letter_code
_entity_poly.pdbx_strand_id
1 'polypeptide(L)'
;MFKKRYMTVYLFLAVLLFNVPSAFAADDTPEGALSFILKNENFAFSERTDAVIIDAGNIVSGSSLSVSDFNVHVKATRKVDPGFVAYDGPRVVTDVYTSQVNDSGSPSDTGRYIVVDFADVGWGDGGTTSDGGYTFDLQYTITYNGEKLDYVDGSSIVPTFTQTGAVSPVLDQYKYANHDGLDYSYFYNEDAEGPLPLVVFFHGGGQGNDIYTPIRFSNGGTVWANPENQAKYPTHVLAPRNATTVASMHKVKAVIDEMIDAGKVDPNRVYITGFSMGGGSTWTFLQTFPDFAAAAAPLCPAGGPGNVENAKAVANLPLWTFVDEEDFLYNSVVNMDKTYSPYWNDSLLTIIPFNQLNDPPYNGHRFDGHAVWLPVYNEYIHPERGMLIDWLFSQSKIRGIADVEVTTAAGIAPVLPEKVAVDVNHNATGIATEDRPVVWDAIDPQLYNAPGTFEVQGTIDGTVEKATAKVTVVSASAILSGPEQVQPGQQFDVTYGLQYVNKDVYAQDVTIEYDSGKLELVGQPLSLDSENFKIVDTDEKEGSIRILSVHMNDSVNHPNKNLIKLRFKAKAAAGVANIEVKQLVLADGEGVEAEADGDTHAVEIRKPTIPGDVNDDDRVSVGDLALVAKAYGKTSNSPDWQQVKKYDMNNDGLIDIADLSGLARLILNK
;
A
#
# COMPACT_ATOMS: atom_id res chain seq x y z
N MET A 1 5.08 -10.23 -34.87
CA MET A 1 6.20 -9.35 -34.47
C MET A 1 6.73 -9.92 -33.15
N PHE A 2 7.68 -10.85 -33.23
CA PHE A 2 8.11 -11.68 -32.10
C PHE A 2 9.04 -10.87 -31.18
N LYS A 3 8.56 -10.46 -30.01
CA LYS A 3 9.45 -10.04 -28.91
C LYS A 3 9.96 -11.30 -28.21
N LYS A 4 11.19 -11.68 -28.52
CA LYS A 4 12.02 -12.56 -27.67
C LYS A 4 12.12 -11.88 -26.30
N ARG A 5 11.46 -12.43 -25.28
CA ARG A 5 11.83 -12.16 -23.89
C ARG A 5 13.01 -13.09 -23.56
N TYR A 6 14.11 -12.49 -23.17
CA TYR A 6 15.29 -13.18 -22.68
C TYR A 6 14.89 -13.98 -21.44
N MET A 7 15.10 -15.30 -21.52
CA MET A 7 15.13 -16.19 -20.36
C MET A 7 16.27 -15.67 -19.49
N THR A 8 15.91 -14.86 -18.49
CA THR A 8 16.87 -14.32 -17.54
C THR A 8 17.11 -15.44 -16.55
N VAL A 9 18.20 -16.17 -16.75
CA VAL A 9 18.76 -17.07 -15.74
C VAL A 9 19.13 -16.18 -14.56
N TYR A 10 18.24 -16.09 -13.58
CA TYR A 10 18.58 -15.49 -12.30
C TYR A 10 19.46 -16.48 -11.55
N LEU A 11 20.78 -16.34 -11.73
CA LEU A 11 21.76 -16.94 -10.85
C LEU A 11 21.72 -16.17 -9.51
N PHE A 12 20.68 -16.40 -8.70
CA PHE A 12 20.68 -15.93 -7.31
C PHE A 12 21.58 -16.88 -6.51
N LEU A 13 22.82 -16.44 -6.28
CA LEU A 13 23.72 -17.05 -5.31
C LEU A 13 23.28 -16.62 -3.90
N ALA A 14 22.06 -17.00 -3.49
CA ALA A 14 21.70 -17.02 -2.09
C ALA A 14 22.22 -18.35 -1.54
N VAL A 15 23.43 -18.33 -0.95
CA VAL A 15 23.91 -19.44 -0.14
C VAL A 15 23.09 -19.44 1.15
N LEU A 16 21.85 -19.93 1.07
CA LEU A 16 21.08 -20.36 2.22
C LEU A 16 21.75 -21.63 2.73
N LEU A 17 22.67 -21.44 3.68
CA LEU A 17 23.15 -22.53 4.52
C LEU A 17 21.95 -23.01 5.35
N PHE A 18 21.21 -23.97 4.81
CA PHE A 18 20.30 -24.77 5.61
C PHE A 18 21.13 -25.52 6.64
N ASN A 19 21.15 -25.02 7.89
CA ASN A 19 21.49 -25.83 9.03
C ASN A 19 20.37 -26.85 9.21
N VAL A 20 20.52 -28.01 8.57
CA VAL A 20 19.67 -29.17 8.80
C VAL A 20 19.78 -29.51 10.30
N PRO A 21 18.68 -29.54 11.07
CA PRO A 21 18.71 -30.05 12.42
C PRO A 21 19.15 -31.52 12.36
N SER A 22 20.34 -31.81 12.89
CA SER A 22 20.81 -33.18 13.09
C SER A 22 20.00 -33.84 14.20
N ALA A 23 18.80 -34.31 13.87
CA ALA A 23 17.96 -35.09 14.78
C ALA A 23 16.93 -35.93 14.02
N PHE A 24 17.39 -36.84 13.16
CA PHE A 24 16.60 -38.02 12.79
C PHE A 24 17.50 -39.26 12.85
N ALA A 25 16.89 -40.34 13.31
CA ALA A 25 17.52 -41.51 13.90
C ALA A 25 18.59 -42.16 13.00
N ALA A 26 19.72 -42.49 13.62
CA ALA A 26 20.66 -43.46 13.10
C ALA A 26 20.03 -44.85 13.19
N ASP A 27 19.14 -45.18 12.27
CA ASP A 27 18.82 -46.58 11.98
C ASP A 27 19.85 -47.08 10.95
N ASP A 28 20.62 -48.09 11.39
CA ASP A 28 21.59 -48.93 10.69
C ASP A 28 21.77 -48.63 9.20
N THR A 29 22.58 -47.62 8.86
CA THR A 29 23.14 -47.53 7.50
C THR A 29 24.08 -48.73 7.35
N PRO A 30 23.85 -49.66 6.41
CA PRO A 30 24.78 -50.77 6.20
C PRO A 30 26.18 -50.23 5.95
N GLU A 31 27.18 -50.78 6.65
CA GLU A 31 28.57 -50.33 6.54
C GLU A 31 29.01 -50.35 5.06
N GLY A 32 29.23 -49.17 4.47
CA GLY A 32 29.64 -48.99 3.07
C GLY A 32 28.55 -48.59 2.07
N ALA A 33 27.28 -48.41 2.47
CA ALA A 33 26.23 -47.90 1.58
C ALA A 33 26.29 -46.37 1.42
N LEU A 34 26.05 -45.88 0.20
CA LEU A 34 25.90 -44.46 -0.11
C LEU A 34 24.50 -43.98 0.30
N SER A 35 24.42 -42.88 1.06
CA SER A 35 23.15 -42.28 1.45
C SER A 35 22.53 -41.47 0.30
N PHE A 36 21.21 -41.45 0.21
CA PHE A 36 20.51 -40.55 -0.69
C PHE A 36 19.24 -39.96 -0.06
N ILE A 37 18.84 -38.79 -0.56
CA ILE A 37 17.59 -38.13 -0.21
C ILE A 37 16.68 -38.03 -1.43
N LEU A 38 15.36 -38.00 -1.19
CA LEU A 38 14.39 -37.59 -2.20
C LEU A 38 14.34 -36.06 -2.25
N LYS A 39 14.47 -35.49 -3.45
CA LYS A 39 14.21 -34.08 -3.68
C LYS A 39 12.80 -33.93 -4.23
N ASN A 40 11.92 -33.32 -3.45
CA ASN A 40 10.57 -32.99 -3.88
C ASN A 40 10.49 -31.54 -4.34
N GLU A 41 9.67 -31.30 -5.36
CA GLU A 41 9.41 -29.99 -5.94
C GLU A 41 7.90 -29.74 -5.97
N ASN A 42 7.48 -28.53 -5.59
CA ASN A 42 6.08 -28.11 -5.58
C ASN A 42 5.70 -27.51 -6.95
N PHE A 43 5.15 -28.34 -7.84
CA PHE A 43 4.59 -27.87 -9.10
C PHE A 43 3.13 -27.41 -8.93
N ALA A 44 2.62 -26.66 -9.92
CA ALA A 44 1.28 -26.08 -9.90
C ALA A 44 0.17 -27.11 -9.64
N PHE A 45 0.27 -28.33 -10.20
CA PHE A 45 -0.75 -29.39 -10.02
C PHE A 45 -0.58 -30.19 -8.71
N SER A 46 0.65 -30.58 -8.40
CA SER A 46 0.98 -31.35 -7.20
C SER A 46 2.47 -31.26 -6.92
N GLU A 47 2.84 -31.44 -5.65
CA GLU A 47 4.24 -31.75 -5.33
C GLU A 47 4.61 -33.16 -5.85
N ARG A 48 5.85 -33.30 -6.33
CA ARG A 48 6.38 -34.54 -6.87
C ARG A 48 7.83 -34.75 -6.44
N THR A 49 8.26 -36.00 -6.34
CA THR A 49 9.68 -36.34 -6.26
C THR A 49 10.31 -36.15 -7.64
N ASP A 50 11.11 -35.09 -7.73
CA ASP A 50 11.74 -34.58 -8.94
C ASP A 50 13.06 -35.32 -9.21
N ALA A 51 13.85 -35.53 -8.16
CA ALA A 51 15.12 -36.25 -8.26
C ALA A 51 15.43 -37.06 -6.99
N VAL A 52 16.41 -37.95 -7.12
CA VAL A 52 17.17 -38.49 -5.98
C VAL A 52 18.57 -37.88 -5.98
N ILE A 53 19.04 -37.45 -4.80
CA ILE A 53 20.39 -36.92 -4.62
C ILE A 53 21.19 -37.88 -3.75
N ILE A 54 22.19 -38.53 -4.35
CA ILE A 54 23.09 -39.48 -3.71
C ILE A 54 24.34 -38.73 -3.26
N ASP A 55 24.70 -38.85 -1.97
CA ASP A 55 26.02 -38.45 -1.49
C ASP A 55 27.01 -39.59 -1.77
N ALA A 56 27.90 -39.38 -2.75
CA ALA A 56 28.86 -40.39 -3.13
C ALA A 56 30.03 -40.52 -2.14
N GLY A 57 30.10 -39.69 -1.10
CA GLY A 57 31.15 -39.67 -0.06
C GLY A 57 32.51 -39.17 -0.56
N ASN A 58 32.72 -39.08 -1.87
CA ASN A 58 33.93 -38.62 -2.54
C ASN A 58 33.58 -38.07 -3.94
N ILE A 59 34.55 -37.45 -4.62
CA ILE A 59 34.33 -36.77 -5.90
C ILE A 59 34.25 -37.79 -7.05
N VAL A 60 33.12 -37.81 -7.74
CA VAL A 60 32.82 -38.65 -8.90
C VAL A 60 33.02 -37.85 -10.19
N SER A 61 33.42 -38.52 -11.27
CA SER A 61 33.44 -37.95 -12.62
C SER A 61 32.09 -38.13 -13.29
N GLY A 62 31.45 -37.05 -13.76
CA GLY A 62 30.17 -37.16 -14.47
C GLY A 62 30.27 -38.01 -15.74
N SER A 63 31.45 -38.04 -16.38
CA SER A 63 31.71 -38.86 -17.57
C SER A 63 31.65 -40.38 -17.32
N SER A 64 31.67 -40.84 -16.07
CA SER A 64 31.56 -42.26 -15.72
C SER A 64 30.13 -42.69 -15.40
N LEU A 65 29.14 -41.80 -15.52
CA LEU A 65 27.75 -42.07 -15.21
C LEU A 65 26.93 -42.20 -16.49
N SER A 66 25.97 -43.13 -16.46
CA SER A 66 24.94 -43.29 -17.48
C SER A 66 23.59 -43.55 -16.83
N VAL A 67 22.52 -43.07 -17.45
CA VAL A 67 21.13 -43.39 -17.06
C VAL A 67 20.91 -44.90 -16.93
N SER A 68 21.55 -45.70 -17.79
CA SER A 68 21.44 -47.17 -17.75
C SER A 68 21.98 -47.81 -16.46
N ASP A 69 22.83 -47.08 -15.74
CA ASP A 69 23.47 -47.60 -14.53
C ASP A 69 22.52 -47.57 -13.33
N PHE A 70 21.40 -46.85 -13.42
CA PHE A 70 20.48 -46.64 -12.31
C PHE A 70 19.10 -47.18 -12.65
N ASN A 71 18.66 -48.17 -11.88
CA ASN A 71 17.26 -48.61 -11.89
C ASN A 71 16.62 -48.18 -10.56
N VAL A 72 15.55 -47.39 -10.64
CA VAL A 72 14.85 -46.85 -9.48
C VAL A 72 13.49 -47.49 -9.35
N HIS A 73 13.17 -47.96 -8.16
CA HIS A 73 11.89 -48.53 -7.79
C HIS A 73 11.27 -47.73 -6.65
N VAL A 74 9.97 -47.50 -6.68
CA VAL A 74 9.23 -46.72 -5.68
C VAL A 74 8.10 -47.54 -5.12
N LYS A 75 8.00 -47.54 -3.79
CA LYS A 75 6.82 -47.98 -3.07
C LYS A 75 6.19 -46.78 -2.37
N ALA A 76 5.00 -46.38 -2.82
CA ALA A 76 4.23 -45.30 -2.23
C ALA A 76 3.14 -45.88 -1.32
N THR A 77 3.21 -45.55 -0.03
CA THR A 77 2.19 -45.92 0.97
C THR A 77 1.55 -44.69 1.56
N ARG A 78 0.36 -44.77 2.16
CA ARG A 78 -0.21 -43.60 2.85
C ARG A 78 0.48 -43.37 4.18
N LYS A 79 0.80 -42.11 4.48
CA LYS A 79 1.44 -41.73 5.75
C LYS A 79 0.59 -42.07 6.98
N VAL A 80 -0.73 -41.97 6.85
CA VAL A 80 -1.70 -42.29 7.93
C VAL A 80 -2.29 -43.71 7.84
N ASP A 81 -1.98 -44.45 6.78
CA ASP A 81 -2.41 -45.85 6.58
C ASP A 81 -1.35 -46.62 5.77
N PRO A 82 -0.22 -47.01 6.39
CA PRO A 82 0.91 -47.61 5.66
C PRO A 82 0.60 -48.96 5.01
N GLY A 83 -0.52 -49.61 5.38
CA GLY A 83 -0.99 -50.84 4.74
C GLY A 83 -1.55 -50.63 3.35
N PHE A 84 -1.99 -49.41 3.03
CA PHE A 84 -2.45 -49.05 1.69
C PHE A 84 -1.25 -48.70 0.80
N VAL A 85 -1.04 -49.50 -0.25
CA VAL A 85 -0.01 -49.25 -1.27
C VAL A 85 -0.67 -48.61 -2.48
N ALA A 86 -0.33 -47.36 -2.75
CA ALA A 86 -0.84 -46.60 -3.89
C ALA A 86 -0.08 -46.90 -5.18
N TYR A 87 1.23 -47.16 -5.05
CA TYR A 87 2.12 -47.47 -6.15
C TYR A 87 3.25 -48.38 -5.66
N ASP A 88 3.62 -49.38 -6.47
CA ASP A 88 4.72 -50.30 -6.20
C ASP A 88 5.28 -50.70 -7.58
N GLY A 89 6.33 -50.00 -8.01
CA GLY A 89 6.81 -50.13 -9.38
C GLY A 89 8.02 -49.25 -9.73
N PRO A 90 8.44 -49.27 -11.01
CA PRO A 90 9.63 -48.57 -11.48
C PRO A 90 9.40 -47.06 -11.66
N ARG A 91 10.40 -46.25 -11.30
CA ARG A 91 10.49 -44.82 -11.64
C ARG A 91 11.47 -44.65 -12.80
N VAL A 92 11.03 -44.01 -13.87
CA VAL A 92 11.86 -43.80 -15.07
C VAL A 92 12.88 -42.70 -14.81
N VAL A 93 14.16 -43.05 -14.89
CA VAL A 93 15.28 -42.09 -14.84
C VAL A 93 15.38 -41.38 -16.18
N THR A 94 15.35 -40.04 -16.15
CA THR A 94 15.41 -39.18 -17.34
C THR A 94 16.82 -38.68 -17.59
N ASP A 95 17.58 -38.39 -16.54
CA ASP A 95 18.97 -37.95 -16.61
C ASP A 95 19.77 -38.38 -15.37
N VAL A 96 21.10 -38.41 -15.50
CA VAL A 96 22.03 -38.62 -14.38
C VAL A 96 23.25 -37.73 -14.54
N TYR A 97 23.57 -36.96 -13.50
CA TYR A 97 24.72 -36.06 -13.52
C TYR A 97 25.35 -35.88 -12.15
N THR A 98 26.60 -35.42 -12.12
CA THR A 98 27.26 -35.00 -10.88
C THR A 98 26.93 -33.54 -10.53
N SER A 99 26.84 -33.25 -9.23
CA SER A 99 26.64 -31.91 -8.68
C SER A 99 27.66 -31.63 -7.56
N GLN A 100 28.06 -30.36 -7.45
CA GLN A 100 28.89 -29.87 -6.34
C GLN A 100 28.07 -29.53 -5.10
N VAL A 101 26.76 -29.36 -5.26
CA VAL A 101 25.82 -29.01 -4.21
C VAL A 101 24.84 -30.17 -3.96
N ASN A 102 24.34 -30.28 -2.74
CA ASN A 102 23.33 -31.28 -2.38
C ASN A 102 21.93 -30.84 -2.85
N ASP A 103 21.80 -30.57 -4.15
CA ASP A 103 20.55 -30.12 -4.79
C ASP A 103 20.51 -30.53 -6.28
N SER A 104 19.31 -30.55 -6.87
CA SER A 104 19.10 -30.77 -8.32
C SER A 104 19.30 -29.48 -9.13
N GLY A 105 19.32 -29.60 -10.46
CA GLY A 105 19.37 -28.46 -11.39
C GLY A 105 20.75 -27.79 -11.54
N SER A 106 21.80 -28.32 -10.90
CA SER A 106 23.16 -27.77 -10.92
C SER A 106 24.22 -28.76 -11.43
N PRO A 107 24.16 -29.19 -12.71
CA PRO A 107 25.10 -30.17 -13.26
C PRO A 107 26.54 -29.65 -13.31
N SER A 108 27.48 -30.57 -13.15
CA SER A 108 28.92 -30.30 -13.13
C SER A 108 29.71 -31.48 -13.70
N ASP A 109 30.90 -31.24 -14.26
CA ASP A 109 31.75 -32.30 -14.84
C ASP A 109 32.23 -33.32 -13.80
N THR A 110 32.38 -32.87 -12.56
CA THR A 110 32.72 -33.69 -11.39
C THR A 110 31.94 -33.18 -10.20
N GLY A 111 31.67 -34.02 -9.20
CA GLY A 111 30.95 -33.61 -8.00
C GLY A 111 30.88 -34.68 -6.95
N ARG A 112 30.63 -34.29 -5.69
CA ARG A 112 30.39 -35.24 -4.59
C ARG A 112 29.00 -35.87 -4.69
N TYR A 113 28.03 -35.12 -5.22
CA TYR A 113 26.66 -35.58 -5.30
C TYR A 113 26.37 -36.13 -6.69
N ILE A 114 25.62 -37.23 -6.77
CA ILE A 114 25.05 -37.75 -8.01
C ILE A 114 23.56 -37.49 -7.96
N VAL A 115 23.05 -36.79 -8.96
CA VAL A 115 21.62 -36.53 -9.12
C VAL A 115 21.08 -37.52 -10.14
N VAL A 116 20.07 -38.27 -9.73
CA VAL A 116 19.28 -39.16 -10.59
C VAL A 116 17.94 -38.47 -10.81
N ASP A 117 17.75 -37.94 -12.01
CA ASP A 117 16.65 -37.06 -12.35
C ASP A 117 15.44 -37.85 -12.88
N PHE A 118 14.24 -37.31 -12.65
CA PHE A 118 12.99 -37.88 -13.16
C PHE A 118 12.24 -36.87 -14.04
N ALA A 119 11.06 -37.26 -14.52
CA ALA A 119 10.20 -36.32 -15.22
C ALA A 119 9.47 -35.42 -14.20
N ASP A 120 9.61 -34.10 -14.37
CA ASP A 120 8.93 -33.04 -13.63
C ASP A 120 7.40 -33.28 -13.59
N VAL A 121 6.85 -33.75 -14.71
CA VAL A 121 5.42 -34.05 -14.86
C VAL A 121 5.21 -35.46 -15.39
N GLY A 122 4.30 -36.20 -14.76
CA GLY A 122 3.88 -37.53 -15.20
C GLY A 122 2.71 -38.06 -14.39
N TRP A 123 2.03 -39.08 -14.91
CA TRP A 123 0.79 -39.62 -14.34
C TRP A 123 0.94 -41.11 -14.05
N GLY A 124 0.65 -41.53 -12.81
CA GLY A 124 0.74 -42.94 -12.41
C GLY A 124 2.16 -43.52 -12.51
N ASP A 125 3.17 -42.69 -12.33
CA ASP A 125 4.59 -43.01 -12.54
C ASP A 125 5.40 -43.09 -11.24
N GLY A 126 4.72 -43.15 -10.09
CA GLY A 126 5.33 -43.22 -8.76
C GLY A 126 5.94 -41.91 -8.24
N GLY A 127 5.88 -40.81 -9.02
CA GLY A 127 6.48 -39.54 -8.63
C GLY A 127 5.62 -38.64 -7.75
N THR A 128 4.30 -38.85 -7.70
CA THR A 128 3.41 -38.01 -6.88
C THR A 128 3.57 -38.28 -5.38
N THR A 129 3.53 -37.23 -4.58
CA THR A 129 3.64 -37.32 -3.10
C THR A 129 2.28 -37.36 -2.40
N SER A 130 1.19 -37.22 -3.14
CA SER A 130 -0.17 -37.36 -2.62
C SER A 130 -1.16 -37.79 -3.71
N ASP A 131 -2.22 -38.48 -3.30
CA ASP A 131 -3.38 -38.78 -4.14
C ASP A 131 -4.60 -39.14 -3.28
N GLY A 132 -5.80 -38.90 -3.81
CA GLY A 132 -7.06 -39.24 -3.14
C GLY A 132 -7.24 -38.61 -1.75
N GLY A 133 -6.59 -37.48 -1.51
CA GLY A 133 -6.64 -36.77 -0.22
C GLY A 133 -5.69 -37.23 0.85
N TYR A 134 -4.77 -38.13 0.50
CA TYR A 134 -3.76 -38.65 1.41
C TYR A 134 -2.35 -38.31 0.90
N THR A 135 -1.49 -37.96 1.83
CA THR A 135 -0.06 -37.79 1.60
C THR A 135 0.62 -39.15 1.69
N PHE A 136 1.57 -39.37 0.80
CA PHE A 136 2.34 -40.60 0.72
C PHE A 136 3.64 -40.53 1.52
N ASP A 137 4.01 -41.68 2.08
CA ASP A 137 5.36 -42.00 2.47
C ASP A 137 5.99 -42.81 1.34
N LEU A 138 7.05 -42.27 0.75
CA LEU A 138 7.68 -42.78 -0.46
C LEU A 138 8.99 -43.47 -0.10
N GLN A 139 9.07 -44.76 -0.43
CA GLN A 139 10.26 -45.58 -0.23
C GLN A 139 10.87 -45.91 -1.59
N TYR A 140 11.97 -45.27 -1.92
CA TYR A 140 12.74 -45.48 -3.13
C TYR A 140 13.83 -46.54 -2.87
N THR A 141 14.07 -47.37 -3.87
CA THR A 141 15.18 -48.32 -3.90
C THR A 141 15.93 -48.12 -5.21
N ILE A 142 17.23 -47.91 -5.11
CA ILE A 142 18.13 -47.78 -6.27
C ILE A 142 18.91 -49.08 -6.41
N THR A 143 18.89 -49.65 -7.62
CA THR A 143 19.77 -50.74 -8.02
C THR A 143 20.80 -50.20 -9.00
N TYR A 144 22.08 -50.34 -8.67
CA TYR A 144 23.18 -50.02 -9.58
C TYR A 144 23.43 -51.18 -10.54
N ASN A 145 23.33 -50.91 -11.84
CA ASN A 145 23.61 -51.89 -12.91
C ASN A 145 25.02 -51.73 -13.51
N GLY A 146 25.73 -50.65 -13.18
CA GLY A 146 27.12 -50.45 -13.59
C GLY A 146 28.07 -51.42 -12.87
N GLU A 147 29.27 -51.63 -13.42
CA GLU A 147 30.27 -52.52 -12.80
C GLU A 147 30.86 -51.92 -11.52
N LYS A 148 31.21 -50.64 -11.55
CA LYS A 148 31.79 -49.88 -10.43
C LYS A 148 31.57 -48.38 -10.62
N LEU A 149 31.42 -47.66 -9.53
CA LEU A 149 31.45 -46.21 -9.48
C LEU A 149 32.91 -45.75 -9.30
N ASP A 150 33.42 -44.94 -10.22
CA ASP A 150 34.79 -44.44 -10.22
C ASP A 150 34.88 -43.04 -9.61
N TYR A 151 35.83 -42.86 -8.68
CA TYR A 151 36.17 -41.57 -8.10
C TYR A 151 37.36 -40.93 -8.83
N VAL A 152 37.43 -39.60 -8.75
CA VAL A 152 38.48 -38.80 -9.39
C VAL A 152 39.87 -39.10 -8.81
N ASP A 153 39.95 -39.57 -7.56
CA ASP A 153 41.22 -39.99 -6.94
C ASP A 153 41.72 -41.37 -7.42
N GLY A 154 40.98 -42.03 -8.32
CA GLY A 154 41.30 -43.32 -8.91
C GLY A 154 40.81 -44.52 -8.11
N SER A 155 40.15 -44.31 -6.96
CA SER A 155 39.46 -45.38 -6.24
C SER A 155 38.09 -45.70 -6.88
N SER A 156 37.55 -46.89 -6.61
CA SER A 156 36.25 -47.32 -7.14
C SER A 156 35.49 -48.15 -6.11
N ILE A 157 34.17 -48.12 -6.17
CA ILE A 157 33.29 -48.94 -5.32
C ILE A 157 32.19 -49.64 -6.14
N VAL A 158 31.63 -50.71 -5.60
CA VAL A 158 30.33 -51.24 -6.06
C VAL A 158 29.28 -50.65 -5.12
N PRO A 159 28.54 -49.61 -5.54
CA PRO A 159 27.69 -48.87 -4.62
C PRO A 159 26.44 -49.68 -4.25
N THR A 160 26.08 -49.63 -2.97
CA THR A 160 24.72 -49.87 -2.48
C THR A 160 24.16 -48.55 -1.98
N PHE A 161 22.84 -48.44 -1.92
CA PHE A 161 22.17 -47.17 -1.62
C PHE A 161 21.20 -47.30 -0.45
N THR A 162 21.11 -46.25 0.37
CA THR A 162 20.15 -46.17 1.48
C THR A 162 19.44 -44.83 1.46
N GLN A 163 18.11 -44.85 1.41
CA GLN A 163 17.30 -43.64 1.54
C GLN A 163 17.38 -43.14 2.99
N THR A 164 17.80 -41.89 3.19
CA THR A 164 17.91 -41.28 4.51
C THR A 164 16.87 -40.21 4.79
N GLY A 165 16.11 -39.78 3.77
CA GLY A 165 15.03 -38.82 3.96
C GLY A 165 14.48 -38.25 2.65
N ALA A 166 13.65 -37.22 2.79
CA ALA A 166 13.11 -36.42 1.71
C ALA A 166 13.20 -34.93 2.10
N VAL A 167 13.38 -34.06 1.12
CA VAL A 167 13.40 -32.60 1.28
C VAL A 167 12.31 -32.01 0.39
N SER A 168 11.46 -31.19 0.99
CA SER A 168 10.36 -30.48 0.34
C SER A 168 10.48 -28.99 0.69
N PRO A 169 11.26 -28.18 -0.07
CA PRO A 169 11.74 -26.87 0.38
C PRO A 169 10.66 -25.91 0.91
N VAL A 170 9.50 -25.86 0.24
CA VAL A 170 8.38 -24.99 0.66
C VAL A 170 7.56 -25.65 1.77
N LEU A 171 7.25 -26.94 1.63
CA LEU A 171 6.36 -27.64 2.56
C LEU A 171 7.01 -27.95 3.91
N ASP A 172 8.33 -28.11 3.97
CA ASP A 172 9.07 -28.34 5.22
C ASP A 172 9.03 -27.11 6.16
N GLN A 173 8.67 -25.94 5.62
CA GLN A 173 8.47 -24.72 6.40
C GLN A 173 7.09 -24.66 7.08
N TYR A 174 6.15 -25.52 6.67
CA TYR A 174 4.83 -25.58 7.27
C TYR A 174 4.85 -26.38 8.57
N LYS A 175 4.15 -25.85 9.57
CA LYS A 175 3.86 -26.51 10.83
C LYS A 175 2.41 -26.97 10.86
N TYR A 176 2.15 -27.98 11.68
CA TYR A 176 0.83 -28.58 11.85
C TYR A 176 0.39 -28.43 13.30
N ALA A 177 -0.87 -28.07 13.50
CA ALA A 177 -1.42 -27.82 14.84
C ALA A 177 -2.92 -28.15 14.89
N ASN A 178 -3.45 -28.12 16.11
CA ASN A 178 -4.86 -28.34 16.38
C ASN A 178 -5.37 -27.24 17.34
N HIS A 179 -6.53 -26.67 17.05
CA HIS A 179 -7.24 -25.75 17.94
C HIS A 179 -8.67 -26.25 18.13
N ASP A 180 -8.99 -26.71 19.34
CA ASP A 180 -10.32 -27.23 19.69
C ASP A 180 -10.86 -28.26 18.67
N GLY A 181 -10.04 -29.21 18.25
CA GLY A 181 -10.43 -30.24 17.28
C GLY A 181 -10.46 -29.78 15.82
N LEU A 182 -10.12 -28.52 15.51
CA LEU A 182 -9.78 -28.08 14.16
C LEU A 182 -8.29 -28.33 13.92
N ASP A 183 -7.98 -29.29 13.05
CA ASP A 183 -6.62 -29.44 12.53
C ASP A 183 -6.35 -28.35 11.49
N TYR A 184 -5.13 -27.81 11.50
CA TYR A 184 -4.68 -26.86 10.51
C TYR A 184 -3.18 -26.96 10.28
N SER A 185 -2.75 -26.42 9.15
CA SER A 185 -1.34 -26.17 8.86
C SER A 185 -1.11 -24.68 8.72
N TYR A 186 0.08 -24.22 9.05
CA TYR A 186 0.45 -22.82 8.94
C TYR A 186 1.91 -22.63 8.57
N PHE A 187 2.18 -21.51 7.91
CA PHE A 187 3.51 -21.02 7.59
C PHE A 187 3.68 -19.63 8.20
N TYR A 188 4.76 -19.45 8.96
CA TYR A 188 5.24 -18.14 9.37
C TYR A 188 6.50 -17.81 8.61
N ASN A 189 6.50 -16.65 7.95
CA ASN A 189 7.74 -16.02 7.52
C ASN A 189 8.39 -15.38 8.75
N GLU A 190 9.43 -16.01 9.28
CA GLU A 190 10.21 -15.50 10.41
C GLU A 190 11.40 -14.63 9.95
N ASP A 191 11.62 -14.51 8.63
CA ASP A 191 12.72 -13.75 8.03
C ASP A 191 12.35 -12.27 7.79
N ALA A 192 11.06 -11.90 7.92
CA ALA A 192 10.57 -10.54 7.76
C ALA A 192 10.02 -9.97 9.07
N GLU A 193 10.25 -8.68 9.31
CA GLU A 193 9.67 -7.98 10.46
C GLU A 193 8.15 -7.82 10.28
N GLY A 194 7.39 -8.29 11.27
CA GLY A 194 5.93 -8.21 11.30
C GLY A 194 5.40 -6.93 11.95
N PRO A 195 4.05 -6.79 12.04
CA PRO A 195 3.05 -7.78 11.63
C PRO A 195 2.92 -7.91 10.10
N LEU A 196 2.70 -9.12 9.60
CA LEU A 196 2.59 -9.43 8.16
C LEU A 196 1.14 -9.72 7.74
N PRO A 197 0.78 -9.54 6.46
CA PRO A 197 -0.47 -10.07 5.92
C PRO A 197 -0.64 -11.57 6.19
N LEU A 198 -1.90 -12.02 6.15
CA LEU A 198 -2.25 -13.44 6.27
C LEU A 198 -3.12 -13.88 5.10
N VAL A 199 -2.69 -14.94 4.42
CA VAL A 199 -3.55 -15.67 3.49
C VAL A 199 -4.18 -16.87 4.22
N VAL A 200 -5.50 -16.85 4.35
CA VAL A 200 -6.29 -18.00 4.82
C VAL A 200 -6.75 -18.78 3.60
N PHE A 201 -6.19 -19.98 3.43
CA PHE A 201 -6.45 -20.86 2.30
C PHE A 201 -7.34 -22.04 2.71
N PHE A 202 -8.51 -22.16 2.08
CA PHE A 202 -9.39 -23.31 2.23
C PHE A 202 -9.22 -24.29 1.06
N HIS A 203 -8.81 -25.51 1.38
CA HIS A 203 -8.62 -26.56 0.39
C HIS A 203 -9.94 -27.10 -0.19
N GLY A 204 -9.85 -27.78 -1.34
CA GLY A 204 -10.99 -28.40 -2.02
C GLY A 204 -11.52 -29.68 -1.38
N GLY A 205 -12.59 -30.20 -1.97
CA GLY A 205 -13.17 -31.47 -1.55
C GLY A 205 -12.24 -32.64 -1.84
N GLY A 206 -12.04 -33.51 -0.85
CA GLY A 206 -11.20 -34.69 -1.00
C GLY A 206 -9.71 -34.46 -0.75
N GLN A 207 -9.27 -33.30 -0.25
CA GLN A 207 -7.87 -33.05 0.17
C GLN A 207 -7.68 -33.09 1.70
N GLY A 208 -8.72 -33.39 2.47
CA GLY A 208 -8.70 -33.32 3.92
C GLY A 208 -8.69 -34.66 4.64
N ASN A 209 -8.28 -35.76 4.00
CA ASN A 209 -8.29 -37.08 4.65
C ASN A 209 -7.12 -37.26 5.64
N ASP A 210 -6.08 -36.44 5.54
CA ASP A 210 -5.06 -36.24 6.58
C ASP A 210 -4.72 -34.76 6.77
N ILE A 211 -3.87 -34.47 7.75
CA ILE A 211 -3.45 -33.10 8.09
C ILE A 211 -2.43 -32.51 7.10
N TYR A 212 -1.78 -33.34 6.28
CA TYR A 212 -0.64 -32.96 5.45
C TYR A 212 -1.04 -32.52 4.04
N THR A 213 -2.10 -33.12 3.51
CA THR A 213 -2.54 -32.97 2.11
C THR A 213 -3.12 -31.59 1.76
N PRO A 214 -3.85 -30.88 2.66
CA PRO A 214 -4.47 -29.59 2.31
C PRO A 214 -3.54 -28.58 1.65
N ILE A 215 -2.30 -28.45 2.15
CA ILE A 215 -1.30 -27.49 1.63
C ILE A 215 -0.42 -28.04 0.49
N ARG A 216 -0.43 -29.37 0.29
CA ARG A 216 0.39 -30.08 -0.70
C ARG A 216 -0.26 -30.14 -2.09
N PHE A 217 -1.60 -30.09 -2.13
CA PHE A 217 -2.36 -30.25 -3.36
C PHE A 217 -2.48 -28.95 -4.16
N SER A 218 -2.15 -29.02 -5.46
CA SER A 218 -2.35 -27.97 -6.47
C SER A 218 -1.85 -26.57 -6.13
N ASN A 219 -0.71 -26.49 -5.44
CA ASN A 219 -0.01 -25.26 -5.06
C ASN A 219 -0.86 -24.20 -4.34
N GLY A 220 -2.14 -24.47 -4.01
CA GLY A 220 -3.07 -23.46 -3.52
C GLY A 220 -2.71 -22.97 -2.12
N GLY A 221 -2.13 -23.85 -1.31
CA GLY A 221 -1.60 -23.48 0.00
C GLY A 221 -0.15 -22.98 -0.05
N THR A 222 0.64 -23.45 -1.01
CA THR A 222 2.11 -23.27 -1.04
C THR A 222 2.58 -22.10 -1.89
N VAL A 223 1.81 -21.68 -2.89
CA VAL A 223 2.16 -20.55 -3.78
C VAL A 223 2.53 -19.29 -2.99
N TRP A 224 1.82 -19.02 -1.90
CA TRP A 224 2.06 -17.85 -1.06
C TRP A 224 3.38 -17.94 -0.29
N ALA A 225 3.86 -19.14 0.04
CA ALA A 225 5.09 -19.39 0.78
C ALA A 225 6.30 -19.64 -0.13
N ASN A 226 6.12 -19.69 -1.45
CA ASN A 226 7.23 -19.81 -2.38
C ASN A 226 8.22 -18.64 -2.20
N PRO A 227 9.54 -18.87 -2.27
CA PRO A 227 10.55 -17.84 -2.04
C PRO A 227 10.40 -16.58 -2.91
N GLU A 228 10.06 -16.74 -4.19
CA GLU A 228 9.85 -15.61 -5.11
C GLU A 228 8.66 -14.74 -4.69
N ASN A 229 7.62 -15.36 -4.16
CA ASN A 229 6.43 -14.67 -3.68
C ASN A 229 6.68 -14.04 -2.31
N GLN A 230 7.39 -14.72 -1.40
CA GLN A 230 7.79 -14.14 -0.11
C GLN A 230 8.75 -12.95 -0.27
N ALA A 231 9.64 -12.96 -1.26
CA ALA A 231 10.52 -11.84 -1.54
C ALA A 231 9.76 -10.58 -1.99
N LYS A 232 8.63 -10.75 -2.68
CA LYS A 232 7.78 -9.65 -3.16
C LYS A 232 6.68 -9.27 -2.16
N TYR A 233 6.13 -10.26 -1.49
CA TYR A 233 4.98 -10.21 -0.61
C TYR A 233 5.22 -11.05 0.65
N PRO A 234 6.04 -10.58 1.61
CA PRO A 234 6.21 -11.26 2.89
C PRO A 234 4.85 -11.49 3.54
N THR A 235 4.51 -12.75 3.82
CA THR A 235 3.16 -13.12 4.30
C THR A 235 3.18 -14.36 5.17
N HIS A 236 2.14 -14.54 5.97
CA HIS A 236 1.81 -15.78 6.64
C HIS A 236 0.75 -16.56 5.87
N VAL A 237 0.69 -17.88 6.08
CA VAL A 237 -0.35 -18.74 5.49
C VAL A 237 -1.00 -19.56 6.58
N LEU A 238 -2.33 -19.62 6.57
CA LEU A 238 -3.12 -20.51 7.41
C LEU A 238 -4.01 -21.37 6.52
N ALA A 239 -3.94 -22.69 6.70
CA ALA A 239 -4.73 -23.64 5.93
C ALA A 239 -5.49 -24.60 6.85
N PRO A 240 -6.75 -24.27 7.20
CA PRO A 240 -7.61 -25.12 8.01
C PRO A 240 -8.04 -26.38 7.27
N ARG A 241 -8.07 -27.52 7.96
CA ARG A 241 -8.55 -28.79 7.39
C ARG A 241 -10.07 -28.93 7.56
N ASN A 242 -10.77 -29.17 6.45
CA ASN A 242 -12.21 -29.44 6.41
C ASN A 242 -13.09 -28.42 7.16
N ALA A 243 -12.65 -27.16 7.25
CA ALA A 243 -13.43 -26.09 7.86
C ALA A 243 -14.52 -25.64 6.87
N THR A 244 -15.73 -26.18 7.00
CA THR A 244 -16.84 -25.95 6.06
C THR A 244 -18.12 -25.43 6.72
N THR A 245 -18.15 -25.34 8.04
CA THR A 245 -19.32 -24.96 8.84
C THR A 245 -19.08 -23.67 9.60
N VAL A 246 -20.16 -22.96 9.99
CA VAL A 246 -20.08 -21.78 10.87
C VAL A 246 -19.30 -22.09 12.15
N ALA A 247 -19.54 -23.24 12.78
CA ALA A 247 -18.81 -23.65 13.98
C ALA A 247 -17.30 -23.79 13.75
N SER A 248 -16.88 -24.37 12.62
CA SER A 248 -15.46 -24.40 12.26
C SER A 248 -14.90 -23.02 11.91
N MET A 249 -15.69 -22.10 11.33
CA MET A 249 -15.23 -20.74 11.04
C MET A 249 -14.89 -19.97 12.31
N HIS A 250 -15.65 -20.13 13.40
CA HIS A 250 -15.27 -19.57 14.70
C HIS A 250 -13.92 -20.08 15.21
N LYS A 251 -13.60 -21.36 14.98
CA LYS A 251 -12.29 -21.93 15.34
C LYS A 251 -11.17 -21.40 14.46
N VAL A 252 -11.41 -21.25 13.16
CA VAL A 252 -10.46 -20.60 12.24
C VAL A 252 -10.18 -19.17 12.69
N LYS A 253 -11.24 -18.41 12.99
CA LYS A 253 -11.13 -17.03 13.46
C LYS A 253 -10.38 -16.92 14.79
N ALA A 254 -10.61 -17.84 15.73
CA ALA A 254 -9.87 -17.89 16.99
C ALA A 254 -8.36 -18.09 16.77
N VAL A 255 -7.96 -18.97 15.85
CA VAL A 255 -6.54 -19.12 15.47
C VAL A 255 -5.99 -17.83 14.86
N ILE A 256 -6.75 -17.16 13.98
CA ILE A 256 -6.31 -15.87 13.41
C ILE A 256 -6.17 -14.80 14.50
N ASP A 257 -7.09 -14.76 15.47
CA ASP A 257 -7.03 -13.81 16.59
C ASP A 257 -5.81 -14.07 17.48
N GLU A 258 -5.48 -15.34 17.77
CA GLU A 258 -4.23 -15.71 18.47
C GLU A 258 -2.98 -15.21 17.71
N MET A 259 -3.00 -15.26 16.38
CA MET A 259 -1.90 -14.76 15.53
C MET A 259 -1.79 -13.22 15.54
N ILE A 260 -2.92 -12.52 15.57
CA ILE A 260 -3.00 -11.05 15.67
C ILE A 260 -2.53 -10.60 17.06
N ASP A 261 -3.04 -11.23 18.12
CA ASP A 261 -2.70 -10.91 19.52
C ASP A 261 -1.21 -11.17 19.81
N ALA A 262 -0.59 -12.13 19.12
CA ALA A 262 0.85 -12.37 19.17
C ALA A 262 1.69 -11.35 18.37
N GLY A 263 1.05 -10.36 17.72
CA GLY A 263 1.70 -9.35 16.89
C GLY A 263 2.28 -9.90 15.58
N LYS A 264 1.88 -11.10 15.15
CA LYS A 264 2.39 -11.75 13.94
C LYS A 264 1.60 -11.31 12.70
N VAL A 265 0.28 -11.15 12.82
CA VAL A 265 -0.61 -10.85 11.70
C VAL A 265 -1.12 -9.41 11.73
N ASP A 266 -1.07 -8.77 10.57
CA ASP A 266 -1.74 -7.49 10.31
C ASP A 266 -3.27 -7.70 10.20
N PRO A 267 -4.07 -7.17 11.14
CA PRO A 267 -5.52 -7.36 11.13
C PRO A 267 -6.21 -6.68 9.93
N ASN A 268 -5.55 -5.74 9.25
CA ASN A 268 -6.11 -5.01 8.11
C ASN A 268 -5.77 -5.66 6.76
N ARG A 269 -4.96 -6.73 6.76
CA ARG A 269 -4.52 -7.47 5.56
C ARG A 269 -4.67 -8.98 5.75
N VAL A 270 -5.88 -9.41 6.11
CA VAL A 270 -6.27 -10.82 6.09
C VAL A 270 -7.07 -11.12 4.81
N TYR A 271 -6.55 -12.04 4.01
CA TYR A 271 -7.11 -12.45 2.72
C TYR A 271 -7.70 -13.85 2.81
N ILE A 272 -8.90 -14.04 2.26
CA ILE A 272 -9.59 -15.32 2.31
C ILE A 272 -9.74 -15.90 0.90
N THR A 273 -9.24 -17.11 0.68
CA THR A 273 -9.33 -17.76 -0.63
C THR A 273 -9.45 -19.27 -0.50
N GLY A 274 -9.88 -19.91 -1.57
CA GLY A 274 -10.05 -21.35 -1.63
C GLY A 274 -10.80 -21.75 -2.90
N PHE A 275 -10.75 -23.04 -3.22
CA PHE A 275 -11.37 -23.57 -4.43
C PHE A 275 -12.40 -24.67 -4.16
N SER A 276 -13.42 -24.78 -5.02
CA SER A 276 -14.45 -25.83 -4.92
C SER A 276 -15.14 -25.81 -3.54
N MET A 277 -15.05 -26.88 -2.74
CA MET A 277 -15.46 -26.91 -1.33
C MET A 277 -14.84 -25.76 -0.52
N GLY A 278 -13.57 -25.44 -0.76
CA GLY A 278 -12.86 -24.33 -0.15
C GLY A 278 -13.33 -22.96 -0.65
N GLY A 279 -13.81 -22.87 -1.89
CA GLY A 279 -14.49 -21.68 -2.41
C GLY A 279 -15.84 -21.47 -1.72
N GLY A 280 -16.57 -22.55 -1.43
CA GLY A 280 -17.76 -22.51 -0.56
C GLY A 280 -17.43 -22.16 0.89
N SER A 281 -16.28 -22.62 1.39
CA SER A 281 -15.78 -22.29 2.74
C SER A 281 -15.38 -20.83 2.86
N THR A 282 -14.82 -20.24 1.79
CA THR A 282 -14.60 -18.79 1.67
C THR A 282 -15.90 -18.03 1.90
N TRP A 283 -16.99 -18.42 1.21
CA TRP A 283 -18.31 -17.81 1.44
C TRP A 283 -18.86 -18.05 2.85
N THR A 284 -18.66 -19.25 3.40
CA THR A 284 -19.10 -19.56 4.77
C THR A 284 -18.38 -18.69 5.80
N PHE A 285 -17.07 -18.43 5.60
CA PHE A 285 -16.30 -17.50 6.42
C PHE A 285 -16.84 -16.08 6.30
N LEU A 286 -17.05 -15.59 5.07
CA LEU A 286 -17.58 -14.24 4.82
C LEU A 286 -18.99 -14.02 5.39
N GLN A 287 -19.83 -15.06 5.41
CA GLN A 287 -21.14 -14.98 6.07
C GLN A 287 -21.04 -14.92 7.59
N THR A 288 -20.02 -15.57 8.16
CA THR A 288 -19.82 -15.62 9.61
C THR A 288 -19.14 -14.35 10.13
N PHE A 289 -18.19 -13.80 9.36
CA PHE A 289 -17.38 -12.63 9.71
C PHE A 289 -17.33 -11.63 8.54
N PRO A 290 -18.45 -10.99 8.19
CA PRO A 290 -18.56 -10.20 6.96
C PRO A 290 -17.63 -9.00 6.90
N ASP A 291 -17.29 -8.39 8.04
CA ASP A 291 -16.41 -7.22 8.10
C ASP A 291 -14.95 -7.56 8.46
N PHE A 292 -14.52 -8.81 8.33
CA PHE A 292 -13.16 -9.19 8.75
C PHE A 292 -12.13 -9.15 7.61
N ALA A 293 -12.44 -9.78 6.47
CA ALA A 293 -11.49 -9.89 5.38
C ALA A 293 -11.21 -8.53 4.71
N ALA A 294 -9.96 -8.32 4.30
CA ALA A 294 -9.55 -7.18 3.47
C ALA A 294 -9.86 -7.42 1.98
N ALA A 295 -9.83 -8.69 1.56
CA ALA A 295 -10.20 -9.15 0.22
C ALA A 295 -10.53 -10.64 0.24
N ALA A 296 -11.31 -11.10 -0.73
CA ALA A 296 -11.55 -12.52 -0.89
C ALA A 296 -11.62 -12.98 -2.35
N ALA A 297 -11.14 -14.21 -2.58
CA ALA A 297 -11.11 -14.83 -3.90
C ALA A 297 -11.66 -16.26 -3.83
N PRO A 298 -12.97 -16.47 -4.01
CA PRO A 298 -13.56 -17.80 -4.13
C PRO A 298 -13.39 -18.34 -5.55
N LEU A 299 -12.70 -19.47 -5.70
CA LEU A 299 -12.48 -20.13 -6.98
C LEU A 299 -13.48 -21.29 -7.14
N CYS A 300 -14.19 -21.34 -8.26
CA CYS A 300 -15.27 -22.29 -8.58
C CYS A 300 -16.10 -22.69 -7.34
N PRO A 301 -16.67 -21.73 -6.58
CA PRO A 301 -17.19 -22.02 -5.25
C PRO A 301 -18.38 -22.98 -5.28
N ALA A 302 -18.32 -24.02 -4.45
CA ALA A 302 -19.45 -24.90 -4.15
C ALA A 302 -20.43 -24.22 -3.16
N GLY A 303 -20.94 -23.05 -3.54
CA GLY A 303 -21.79 -22.22 -2.68
C GLY A 303 -21.67 -20.74 -3.03
N GLY A 304 -22.37 -19.91 -2.27
CA GLY A 304 -22.41 -18.46 -2.43
C GLY A 304 -22.95 -17.79 -1.17
N PRO A 305 -23.34 -16.51 -1.23
CA PRO A 305 -23.88 -15.75 -0.09
C PRO A 305 -25.11 -16.38 0.58
N GLY A 306 -25.86 -17.22 -0.14
CA GLY A 306 -27.08 -17.88 0.35
C GLY A 306 -28.31 -16.98 0.36
N ASN A 307 -28.18 -15.69 0.70
CA ASN A 307 -29.26 -14.70 0.65
C ASN A 307 -28.74 -13.27 0.38
N VAL A 308 -29.67 -12.34 0.16
CA VAL A 308 -29.34 -10.93 -0.16
C VAL A 308 -28.73 -10.19 1.03
N GLU A 309 -29.12 -10.50 2.26
CA GLU A 309 -28.57 -9.84 3.46
C GLU A 309 -27.07 -10.13 3.60
N ASN A 310 -26.69 -11.39 3.40
CA ASN A 310 -25.29 -11.82 3.38
C ASN A 310 -24.51 -11.18 2.23
N ALA A 311 -25.12 -11.02 1.05
CA ALA A 311 -24.47 -10.32 -0.07
C ALA A 311 -24.22 -8.83 0.26
N LYS A 312 -25.20 -8.16 0.88
CA LYS A 312 -25.07 -6.75 1.31
C LYS A 312 -24.07 -6.57 2.45
N ALA A 313 -23.90 -7.56 3.32
CA ALA A 313 -22.93 -7.51 4.41
C ALA A 313 -21.48 -7.42 3.92
N VAL A 314 -21.23 -7.80 2.65
CA VAL A 314 -19.91 -7.71 2.00
C VAL A 314 -19.91 -6.77 0.78
N ALA A 315 -20.84 -5.81 0.72
CA ALA A 315 -21.03 -4.93 -0.43
C ALA A 315 -19.75 -4.20 -0.90
N ASN A 316 -18.85 -3.87 0.02
CA ASN A 316 -17.63 -3.10 -0.23
C ASN A 316 -16.35 -3.94 -0.01
N LEU A 317 -16.48 -5.26 0.14
CA LEU A 317 -15.34 -6.16 0.15
C LEU A 317 -14.83 -6.32 -1.29
N PRO A 318 -13.53 -6.11 -1.58
CA PRO A 318 -12.93 -6.52 -2.83
C PRO A 318 -13.10 -8.02 -3.05
N LEU A 319 -13.91 -8.38 -4.04
CA LEU A 319 -14.26 -9.76 -4.37
C LEU A 319 -13.79 -10.13 -5.78
N TRP A 320 -13.13 -11.27 -5.92
CA TRP A 320 -12.75 -11.79 -7.22
C TRP A 320 -13.04 -13.29 -7.35
N THR A 321 -14.13 -13.60 -8.03
CA THR A 321 -14.59 -14.97 -8.26
C THR A 321 -14.06 -15.50 -9.59
N PHE A 322 -13.73 -16.79 -9.64
CA PHE A 322 -13.26 -17.45 -10.87
C PHE A 322 -14.05 -18.71 -11.14
N VAL A 323 -14.27 -19.05 -12.41
CA VAL A 323 -14.79 -20.34 -12.83
C VAL A 323 -14.31 -20.64 -14.26
N ASP A 324 -14.21 -21.91 -14.60
CA ASP A 324 -13.96 -22.34 -15.99
C ASP A 324 -15.28 -22.61 -16.73
N GLU A 325 -15.34 -22.40 -18.04
CA GLU A 325 -16.53 -22.68 -18.86
C GLU A 325 -16.94 -24.16 -18.86
N GLU A 326 -15.97 -25.07 -18.66
CA GLU A 326 -16.20 -26.51 -18.65
C GLU A 326 -16.41 -27.09 -17.24
N ASP A 327 -16.35 -26.24 -16.20
CA ASP A 327 -16.63 -26.66 -14.83
C ASP A 327 -18.09 -27.10 -14.68
N PHE A 328 -18.32 -28.23 -14.00
CA PHE A 328 -19.68 -28.66 -13.64
C PHE A 328 -20.39 -27.66 -12.70
N LEU A 329 -19.66 -26.80 -12.00
CA LEU A 329 -20.18 -25.70 -11.19
C LEU A 329 -20.41 -24.41 -11.98
N TYR A 330 -20.03 -24.33 -13.26
CA TYR A 330 -20.13 -23.12 -14.09
C TYR A 330 -21.48 -22.40 -13.97
N ASN A 331 -22.57 -23.13 -14.22
CA ASN A 331 -23.92 -22.55 -14.17
C ASN A 331 -24.28 -22.05 -12.77
N SER A 332 -23.85 -22.75 -11.71
CA SER A 332 -24.11 -22.35 -10.33
C SER A 332 -23.37 -21.06 -9.97
N VAL A 333 -22.10 -20.94 -10.35
CA VAL A 333 -21.27 -19.75 -10.10
C VAL A 333 -21.80 -18.55 -10.90
N VAL A 334 -22.11 -18.73 -12.19
CA VAL A 334 -22.68 -17.67 -13.03
C VAL A 334 -24.04 -17.21 -12.51
N ASN A 335 -24.89 -18.12 -12.04
CA ASN A 335 -26.19 -17.75 -11.47
C ASN A 335 -26.05 -17.05 -10.12
N MET A 336 -25.09 -17.48 -9.29
CA MET A 336 -24.74 -16.79 -8.04
C MET A 336 -24.33 -15.34 -8.33
N ASP A 337 -23.38 -15.15 -9.22
CA ASP A 337 -22.88 -13.82 -9.60
C ASP A 337 -24.01 -12.93 -10.14
N LYS A 338 -24.82 -13.42 -11.09
CA LYS A 338 -25.99 -12.69 -11.60
C LYS A 338 -26.99 -12.28 -10.52
N THR A 339 -27.13 -13.11 -9.48
CA THR A 339 -28.09 -12.87 -8.39
C THR A 339 -27.58 -11.83 -7.40
N TYR A 340 -26.27 -11.83 -7.11
CA TYR A 340 -25.72 -11.10 -5.97
C TYR A 340 -24.76 -9.96 -6.33
N SER A 341 -24.12 -9.97 -7.50
CA SER A 341 -23.25 -8.86 -7.96
C SER A 341 -23.92 -7.49 -7.99
N PRO A 342 -25.25 -7.33 -8.18
CA PRO A 342 -25.88 -6.02 -8.04
C PRO A 342 -25.80 -5.40 -6.64
N TYR A 343 -25.38 -6.17 -5.62
CA TYR A 343 -25.17 -5.69 -4.25
C TYR A 343 -23.70 -5.43 -3.91
N TRP A 344 -22.77 -5.65 -4.85
CA TRP A 344 -21.33 -5.52 -4.63
C TRP A 344 -20.76 -4.36 -5.44
N ASN A 345 -20.01 -3.50 -4.77
CA ASN A 345 -19.39 -2.30 -5.34
C ASN A 345 -18.02 -2.59 -5.96
N ASP A 346 -17.30 -3.60 -5.45
CA ASP A 346 -16.03 -4.09 -6.00
C ASP A 346 -16.05 -5.61 -6.12
N SER A 347 -16.64 -6.10 -7.21
CA SER A 347 -16.65 -7.52 -7.52
C SER A 347 -16.34 -7.78 -8.99
N LEU A 348 -15.69 -8.91 -9.26
CA LEU A 348 -15.46 -9.41 -10.61
C LEU A 348 -15.64 -10.93 -10.65
N LEU A 349 -16.45 -11.41 -11.58
CA LEU A 349 -16.44 -12.81 -12.01
C LEU A 349 -15.56 -12.94 -13.26
N THR A 350 -14.50 -13.73 -13.17
CA THR A 350 -13.67 -14.12 -14.30
C THR A 350 -14.04 -15.53 -14.75
N ILE A 351 -14.41 -15.66 -16.03
CA ILE A 351 -14.67 -16.94 -16.67
C ILE A 351 -13.44 -17.30 -17.51
N ILE A 352 -12.81 -18.42 -17.19
CA ILE A 352 -11.68 -18.98 -17.93
C ILE A 352 -12.23 -19.90 -19.02
N PRO A 353 -11.85 -19.73 -20.30
CA PRO A 353 -12.40 -20.56 -21.38
C PRO A 353 -12.02 -22.05 -21.28
N PHE A 354 -10.82 -22.33 -20.80
CA PHE A 354 -10.34 -23.68 -20.53
C PHE A 354 -9.14 -23.65 -19.60
N ASN A 355 -9.06 -24.64 -18.73
CA ASN A 355 -8.03 -24.76 -17.72
C ASN A 355 -6.72 -25.26 -18.33
N GLN A 356 -5.75 -24.37 -18.53
CA GLN A 356 -4.47 -24.70 -19.16
C GLN A 356 -3.32 -23.97 -18.48
N LEU A 357 -2.20 -24.67 -18.29
CA LEU A 357 -0.92 -24.11 -17.86
C LEU A 357 0.05 -24.09 -19.03
N ASN A 358 0.52 -22.91 -19.38
CA ASN A 358 1.38 -22.66 -20.54
C ASN A 358 2.86 -22.74 -20.18
N ASP A 359 3.22 -22.33 -18.98
CA ASP A 359 4.61 -22.31 -18.56
C ASP A 359 5.13 -23.73 -18.27
N PRO A 360 6.46 -23.95 -18.38
CA PRO A 360 7.07 -25.19 -17.94
C PRO A 360 6.71 -25.50 -16.48
N PRO A 361 6.57 -26.79 -16.11
CA PRO A 361 6.79 -27.98 -16.94
C PRO A 361 5.57 -28.42 -17.78
N TYR A 362 4.43 -27.72 -17.70
CA TYR A 362 3.18 -28.17 -18.30
C TYR A 362 3.03 -27.82 -19.78
N ASN A 363 3.73 -26.80 -20.27
CA ASN A 363 3.93 -26.53 -21.71
C ASN A 363 2.63 -26.55 -22.55
N GLY A 364 1.55 -25.98 -22.03
CA GLY A 364 0.23 -25.94 -22.67
C GLY A 364 -0.69 -27.11 -22.33
N HIS A 365 -0.40 -27.88 -21.28
CA HIS A 365 -1.26 -28.96 -20.82
C HIS A 365 -2.61 -28.44 -20.36
N ARG A 366 -3.68 -29.05 -20.88
CA ARG A 366 -5.06 -28.75 -20.51
C ARG A 366 -5.53 -29.72 -19.42
N PHE A 367 -5.97 -29.15 -18.31
CA PHE A 367 -6.49 -29.86 -17.15
C PHE A 367 -8.03 -29.92 -17.18
N ASP A 368 -8.59 -30.68 -16.25
CA ASP A 368 -10.03 -30.72 -16.00
C ASP A 368 -10.58 -29.30 -15.72
N GLY A 369 -11.73 -28.97 -16.31
CA GLY A 369 -12.36 -27.65 -16.16
C GLY A 369 -12.63 -27.27 -14.70
N HIS A 370 -12.85 -28.23 -13.80
CA HIS A 370 -13.06 -27.92 -12.39
C HIS A 370 -11.83 -27.29 -11.72
N ALA A 371 -10.62 -27.58 -12.20
CA ALA A 371 -9.36 -27.18 -11.56
C ALA A 371 -8.89 -25.76 -11.90
N VAL A 372 -9.81 -24.79 -12.01
CA VAL A 372 -9.55 -23.39 -12.40
C VAL A 372 -8.46 -22.69 -11.55
N TRP A 373 -8.21 -23.18 -10.33
CA TRP A 373 -7.15 -22.70 -9.45
C TRP A 373 -5.74 -22.87 -9.99
N LEU A 374 -5.51 -23.82 -10.89
CA LEU A 374 -4.20 -24.05 -11.48
C LEU A 374 -3.68 -22.79 -12.20
N PRO A 375 -4.35 -22.27 -13.26
CA PRO A 375 -3.90 -21.04 -13.90
C PRO A 375 -4.04 -19.85 -12.95
N VAL A 376 -5.13 -19.75 -12.18
CA VAL A 376 -5.41 -18.56 -11.35
C VAL A 376 -4.34 -18.28 -10.30
N TYR A 377 -3.84 -19.31 -9.62
CA TYR A 377 -2.78 -19.11 -8.62
C TYR A 377 -1.38 -19.01 -9.24
N ASN A 378 -1.14 -19.57 -10.43
CA ASN A 378 0.22 -19.74 -10.93
C ASN A 378 0.60 -18.78 -12.08
N GLU A 379 -0.27 -18.54 -13.06
CA GLU A 379 0.14 -17.81 -14.28
C GLU A 379 -0.95 -16.94 -14.96
N TYR A 380 -2.20 -16.98 -14.49
CA TYR A 380 -3.27 -16.17 -15.07
C TYR A 380 -3.08 -14.68 -14.75
N ILE A 381 -3.11 -13.85 -15.80
CA ILE A 381 -2.97 -12.40 -15.70
C ILE A 381 -4.22 -11.74 -16.28
N HIS A 382 -5.01 -11.09 -15.44
CA HIS A 382 -6.10 -10.23 -15.89
C HIS A 382 -5.55 -8.92 -16.46
N PRO A 383 -6.09 -8.39 -17.57
CA PRO A 383 -5.59 -7.16 -18.19
C PRO A 383 -5.60 -5.95 -17.26
N GLU A 384 -6.57 -5.88 -16.33
CA GLU A 384 -6.74 -4.74 -15.42
C GLU A 384 -6.30 -5.01 -13.98
N ARG A 385 -6.47 -6.23 -13.48
CA ARG A 385 -6.20 -6.60 -12.07
C ARG A 385 -4.85 -7.28 -11.89
N GLY A 386 -4.16 -7.64 -12.97
CA GLY A 386 -2.91 -8.40 -12.90
C GLY A 386 -3.13 -9.85 -12.48
N MET A 387 -2.12 -10.44 -11.83
CA MET A 387 -2.26 -11.76 -11.21
C MET A 387 -3.10 -11.67 -9.93
N LEU A 388 -3.74 -12.78 -9.54
CA LEU A 388 -4.52 -12.83 -8.31
C LEU A 388 -3.67 -12.46 -7.08
N ILE A 389 -2.43 -12.94 -7.02
CA ILE A 389 -1.51 -12.63 -5.92
C ILE A 389 -1.24 -11.13 -5.82
N ASP A 390 -0.89 -10.48 -6.94
CA ASP A 390 -0.64 -9.03 -6.98
C ASP A 390 -1.87 -8.23 -6.53
N TRP A 391 -3.06 -8.64 -6.98
CA TRP A 391 -4.31 -8.00 -6.61
C TRP A 391 -4.63 -8.18 -5.12
N LEU A 392 -4.52 -9.39 -4.55
CA LEU A 392 -4.79 -9.63 -3.13
C LEU A 392 -3.90 -8.76 -2.25
N PHE A 393 -2.59 -8.76 -2.49
CA PHE A 393 -1.62 -7.99 -1.69
C PHE A 393 -1.70 -6.47 -1.88
N SER A 394 -2.44 -6.00 -2.88
CA SER A 394 -2.77 -4.57 -3.03
C SER A 394 -3.96 -4.12 -2.16
N GLN A 395 -4.67 -5.04 -1.51
CA GLN A 395 -5.84 -4.72 -0.70
C GLN A 395 -5.47 -4.52 0.78
N SER A 396 -6.04 -3.49 1.39
CA SER A 396 -6.01 -3.23 2.84
C SER A 396 -7.38 -2.70 3.28
N LYS A 397 -7.77 -2.96 4.53
CA LYS A 397 -8.90 -2.27 5.14
C LYS A 397 -8.62 -0.79 5.34
N ILE A 398 -7.35 -0.41 5.55
CA ILE A 398 -6.94 1.00 5.66
C ILE A 398 -6.81 1.59 4.26
N ARG A 399 -7.59 2.62 3.96
CA ARG A 399 -7.67 3.27 2.65
C ARG A 399 -6.95 4.61 2.61
N GLY A 400 -6.77 5.24 3.76
CA GLY A 400 -6.06 6.51 3.88
C GLY A 400 -5.80 6.86 5.33
N ILE A 401 -4.74 7.63 5.55
CA ILE A 401 -4.44 8.27 6.84
C ILE A 401 -4.32 9.75 6.51
N ALA A 402 -5.02 10.61 7.25
CA ALA A 402 -4.99 12.03 7.00
C ALA A 402 -3.59 12.60 7.24
N ASP A 403 -3.17 13.51 6.37
CA ASP A 403 -1.92 14.26 6.54
C ASP A 403 -1.99 15.09 7.83
N VAL A 404 -0.94 15.04 8.62
CA VAL A 404 -0.80 15.86 9.82
C VAL A 404 0.21 16.97 9.53
N GLU A 405 -0.26 18.22 9.51
CA GLU A 405 0.60 19.38 9.40
C GLU A 405 0.62 20.14 10.73
N VAL A 406 1.83 20.36 11.27
CA VAL A 406 2.03 21.07 12.54
C VAL A 406 3.03 22.18 12.31
N THR A 407 2.74 23.37 12.82
CA THR A 407 3.67 24.50 12.82
C THR A 407 4.13 24.78 14.25
N THR A 408 5.43 24.98 14.44
CA THR A 408 6.02 25.37 15.72
C THR A 408 7.05 26.48 15.53
N ALA A 409 7.27 27.27 16.57
CA ALA A 409 8.35 28.26 16.58
C ALA A 409 9.71 27.58 16.78
N ALA A 410 10.76 28.16 16.19
CA ALA A 410 12.13 27.71 16.41
C ALA A 410 12.49 27.72 17.91
N GLY A 411 12.90 26.56 18.45
CA GLY A 411 13.22 26.33 19.86
C GLY A 411 12.04 25.85 20.71
N ILE A 412 10.84 25.71 20.13
CA ILE A 412 9.66 25.16 20.82
C ILE A 412 9.34 23.78 20.25
N ALA A 413 9.26 22.79 21.15
CA ALA A 413 8.87 21.44 20.78
C ALA A 413 7.47 21.45 20.14
N PRO A 414 7.30 20.84 18.96
CA PRO A 414 6.00 20.79 18.30
C PRO A 414 5.02 19.94 19.11
N VAL A 415 3.77 20.38 19.19
CA VAL A 415 2.69 19.62 19.82
C VAL A 415 1.95 18.85 18.73
N LEU A 416 2.20 17.54 18.67
CA LEU A 416 1.54 16.66 17.72
C LEU A 416 0.16 16.20 18.26
N PRO A 417 -0.82 15.93 17.38
CA PRO A 417 -2.16 15.54 17.82
C PRO A 417 -2.15 14.14 18.44
N GLU A 418 -2.99 13.90 19.45
CA GLU A 418 -3.12 12.58 20.10
C GLU A 418 -3.88 11.56 19.25
N LYS A 419 -4.54 12.02 18.18
CA LYS A 419 -5.32 11.20 17.25
C LYS A 419 -5.08 11.61 15.80
N VAL A 420 -5.26 10.66 14.89
CA VAL A 420 -5.29 10.89 13.45
C VAL A 420 -6.55 10.30 12.84
N ALA A 421 -7.07 10.99 11.83
CA ALA A 421 -8.19 10.49 11.04
C ALA A 421 -7.69 9.38 10.09
N VAL A 422 -8.33 8.23 10.15
CA VAL A 422 -8.00 7.05 9.35
C VAL A 422 -9.24 6.62 8.58
N ASP A 423 -9.12 6.52 7.27
CA ASP A 423 -10.18 6.01 6.40
C ASP A 423 -10.14 4.48 6.38
N VAL A 424 -11.20 3.86 6.88
CA VAL A 424 -11.31 2.41 7.07
C VAL A 424 -12.47 1.90 6.24
N ASN A 425 -12.21 0.88 5.42
CA ASN A 425 -13.24 0.21 4.64
C ASN A 425 -13.98 -0.81 5.51
N HIS A 426 -15.25 -0.55 5.79
CA HIS A 426 -16.15 -1.55 6.35
C HIS A 426 -16.93 -2.23 5.24
N ASN A 427 -16.93 -3.55 5.22
CA ASN A 427 -17.45 -4.31 4.09
C ASN A 427 -18.95 -4.08 3.87
N ALA A 428 -19.73 -3.78 4.91
CA ALA A 428 -21.16 -3.47 4.77
C ALA A 428 -21.44 -2.02 4.35
N THR A 429 -20.70 -1.05 4.89
CA THR A 429 -21.04 0.39 4.81
C THR A 429 -20.11 1.23 3.96
N GLY A 430 -18.99 0.68 3.52
CA GLY A 430 -17.96 1.38 2.76
C GLY A 430 -16.95 2.08 3.64
N ILE A 431 -16.26 3.06 3.07
CA ILE A 431 -15.21 3.82 3.75
C ILE A 431 -15.82 4.76 4.78
N ALA A 432 -15.35 4.66 6.02
CA ALA A 432 -15.65 5.58 7.11
C ALA A 432 -14.35 6.15 7.68
N THR A 433 -14.35 7.44 8.02
CA THR A 433 -13.23 8.09 8.70
C THR A 433 -13.36 7.91 10.21
N GLU A 434 -12.33 7.36 10.84
CA GLU A 434 -12.25 7.10 12.28
C GLU A 434 -11.09 7.90 12.91
N ASP A 435 -11.34 8.57 14.03
CA ASP A 435 -10.28 9.20 14.83
C ASP A 435 -9.59 8.17 15.72
N ARG A 436 -8.39 7.73 15.32
CA ARG A 436 -7.63 6.70 16.02
C ARG A 436 -6.48 7.29 16.85
N PRO A 437 -6.23 6.78 18.06
CA PRO A 437 -5.07 7.16 18.85
C PRO A 437 -3.77 6.96 18.09
N VAL A 438 -2.85 7.92 18.23
CA VAL A 438 -1.50 7.84 17.66
C VAL A 438 -0.46 8.10 18.74
N VAL A 439 0.62 7.32 18.71
CA VAL A 439 1.81 7.53 19.53
C VAL A 439 2.95 7.92 18.60
N TRP A 440 3.40 9.17 18.69
CA TRP A 440 4.47 9.71 17.86
C TRP A 440 5.85 9.30 18.36
N ASP A 441 6.76 9.10 17.42
CA ASP A 441 8.17 8.89 17.73
C ASP A 441 8.76 10.13 18.42
N ALA A 442 9.79 9.89 19.25
CA ALA A 442 10.45 10.97 19.96
C ALA A 442 11.14 11.95 18.97
N ILE A 443 10.90 13.25 19.17
CA ILE A 443 11.45 14.30 18.31
C ILE A 443 12.76 14.81 18.91
N ASP A 444 13.85 14.71 18.14
CA ASP A 444 15.13 15.29 18.53
C ASP A 444 15.04 16.83 18.61
N PRO A 445 15.37 17.45 19.75
CA PRO A 445 15.40 18.91 19.89
C PRO A 445 16.21 19.67 18.85
N GLN A 446 17.21 19.05 18.24
CA GLN A 446 17.99 19.69 17.19
C GLN A 446 17.16 20.00 15.93
N LEU A 447 16.12 19.20 15.65
CA LEU A 447 15.29 19.35 14.45
C LEU A 447 14.42 20.61 14.47
N TYR A 448 14.12 21.16 15.64
CA TYR A 448 13.27 22.35 15.77
C TYR A 448 13.98 23.59 16.32
N ASN A 449 15.32 23.59 16.42
CA ASN A 449 16.07 24.75 16.89
C ASN A 449 16.18 25.88 15.85
N ALA A 450 15.95 25.59 14.58
CA ALA A 450 16.04 26.55 13.49
C ALA A 450 14.90 26.35 12.48
N PRO A 451 14.54 27.37 11.69
CA PRO A 451 13.49 27.27 10.68
C PRO A 451 13.79 26.18 9.65
N GLY A 452 12.75 25.46 9.24
CA GLY A 452 12.86 24.32 8.34
C GLY A 452 11.65 23.40 8.41
N THR A 453 11.71 22.27 7.72
CA THR A 453 10.65 21.25 7.74
C THR A 453 11.25 19.88 8.00
N PHE A 454 10.57 19.06 8.80
CA PHE A 454 10.93 17.66 9.02
C PHE A 454 9.66 16.81 9.21
N GLU A 455 9.82 15.49 9.14
CA GLU A 455 8.73 14.52 9.32
C GLU A 455 8.92 13.72 10.61
N VAL A 456 7.81 13.42 11.27
CA VAL A 456 7.75 12.55 12.45
C VAL A 456 6.79 11.42 12.15
N GLN A 457 7.23 10.19 12.39
CA GLN A 457 6.38 9.00 12.23
C GLN A 457 5.58 8.74 13.52
N GLY A 458 4.38 8.19 13.36
CA GLY A 458 3.48 7.86 14.45
C GLY A 458 2.90 6.46 14.30
N THR A 459 2.87 5.72 15.40
CA THR A 459 2.21 4.41 15.48
C THR A 459 0.74 4.61 15.82
N ILE A 460 -0.15 4.16 14.94
CA ILE A 460 -1.60 4.30 15.11
C ILE A 460 -2.16 3.01 15.72
N ASP A 461 -3.10 3.14 16.64
CA ASP A 461 -3.78 1.99 17.23
C ASP A 461 -4.56 1.18 16.18
N GLY A 462 -4.39 -0.15 16.20
CA GLY A 462 -5.09 -1.08 15.30
C GLY A 462 -4.68 -1.03 13.83
N THR A 463 -3.56 -0.37 13.46
CA THR A 463 -3.00 -0.41 12.09
C THR A 463 -1.50 -0.68 12.09
N VAL A 464 -1.01 -1.25 11.00
CA VAL A 464 0.44 -1.43 10.78
C VAL A 464 1.02 -0.20 10.06
N GLU A 465 0.21 0.43 9.22
CA GLU A 465 0.51 1.69 8.55
C GLU A 465 0.79 2.81 9.58
N LYS A 466 1.80 3.63 9.31
CA LYS A 466 2.23 4.73 10.18
C LYS A 466 1.59 6.05 9.76
N ALA A 467 1.30 6.90 10.74
CA ALA A 467 0.98 8.31 10.50
C ALA A 467 2.28 9.08 10.22
N THR A 468 2.22 10.09 9.35
CA THR A 468 3.32 11.03 9.12
C THR A 468 2.85 12.44 9.48
N ALA A 469 3.57 13.09 10.41
CA ALA A 469 3.40 14.49 10.71
C ALA A 469 4.51 15.31 10.05
N LYS A 470 4.12 16.22 9.16
CA LYS A 470 5.01 17.23 8.60
C LYS A 470 5.05 18.43 9.54
N VAL A 471 6.18 18.60 10.21
CA VAL A 471 6.42 19.71 11.13
C VAL A 471 7.14 20.83 10.37
N THR A 472 6.56 22.03 10.42
CA THR A 472 7.17 23.26 9.91
C THR A 472 7.62 24.11 11.08
N VAL A 473 8.92 24.39 11.13
CA VAL A 473 9.55 25.25 12.12
C VAL A 473 9.69 26.64 11.49
N VAL A 474 9.11 27.64 12.14
CA VAL A 474 9.12 29.02 11.67
C VAL A 474 9.92 29.92 12.62
N SER A 475 10.53 30.96 12.08
CA SER A 475 11.14 32.01 12.89
C SER A 475 10.05 32.82 13.61
N ALA A 476 10.45 33.52 14.66
CA ALA A 476 9.69 34.66 15.16
C ALA A 476 9.41 35.64 14.02
N SER A 477 8.20 36.18 13.94
CA SER A 477 7.83 37.08 12.84
C SER A 477 6.81 38.13 13.23
N ALA A 478 6.76 39.18 12.41
CA ALA A 478 5.67 40.14 12.41
C ALA A 478 4.40 39.53 11.80
N ILE A 479 3.26 40.15 12.09
CA ILE A 479 2.03 39.99 11.34
C ILE A 479 1.39 41.35 11.10
N LEU A 480 1.01 41.62 9.85
CA LEU A 480 0.24 42.80 9.44
C LEU A 480 -1.18 42.38 9.06
N SER A 481 -2.19 43.08 9.55
CA SER A 481 -3.59 42.83 9.18
C SER A 481 -4.37 44.12 8.97
N GLY A 482 -5.14 44.20 7.89
CA GLY A 482 -5.93 45.38 7.54
C GLY A 482 -6.95 45.05 6.45
N PRO A 483 -7.70 46.04 5.94
CA PRO A 483 -8.61 45.80 4.82
C PRO A 483 -7.82 45.45 3.54
N GLU A 484 -8.37 44.52 2.75
CA GLU A 484 -7.82 44.14 1.44
C GLU A 484 -8.11 45.18 0.36
N GLN A 485 -9.17 45.98 0.52
CA GLN A 485 -9.62 46.96 -0.47
C GLN A 485 -10.05 48.28 0.19
N VAL A 486 -9.69 49.39 -0.45
CA VAL A 486 -10.05 50.74 -0.02
C VAL A 486 -10.34 51.64 -1.23
N GLN A 487 -11.07 52.74 -0.99
CA GLN A 487 -11.34 53.75 -2.02
C GLN A 487 -10.35 54.93 -1.95
N PRO A 488 -10.08 55.63 -3.07
CA PRO A 488 -9.33 56.87 -3.05
C PRO A 488 -9.85 57.86 -2.00
N GLY A 489 -8.94 58.38 -1.17
CA GLY A 489 -9.23 59.30 -0.08
C GLY A 489 -9.71 58.65 1.23
N GLN A 490 -10.03 57.36 1.23
CA GLN A 490 -10.46 56.62 2.42
C GLN A 490 -9.32 56.47 3.41
N GLN A 491 -9.60 56.70 4.70
CA GLN A 491 -8.72 56.33 5.79
C GLN A 491 -9.02 54.90 6.27
N PHE A 492 -7.97 54.16 6.61
CA PHE A 492 -8.07 52.78 7.08
C PHE A 492 -6.93 52.44 8.05
N ASP A 493 -7.13 51.40 8.85
CA ASP A 493 -6.16 50.96 9.85
C ASP A 493 -5.49 49.66 9.40
N VAL A 494 -4.18 49.56 9.61
CA VAL A 494 -3.39 48.32 9.55
C VAL A 494 -2.82 48.05 10.93
N THR A 495 -2.98 46.83 11.40
CA THR A 495 -2.55 46.37 12.71
C THR A 495 -1.28 45.54 12.56
N TYR A 496 -0.25 45.91 13.30
CA TYR A 496 0.99 45.17 13.49
C TYR A 496 0.93 44.38 14.79
N GLY A 497 1.39 43.13 14.73
CA GLY A 497 1.59 42.26 15.88
C GLY A 497 2.82 41.37 15.70
N LEU A 498 3.07 40.54 16.70
CA LEU A 498 4.09 39.50 16.68
C LEU A 498 3.44 38.11 16.72
N GLN A 499 4.10 37.13 16.12
CA GLN A 499 3.74 35.71 16.19
C GLN A 499 5.00 34.84 16.25
N TYR A 500 4.85 33.63 16.78
CA TYR A 500 5.94 32.64 16.93
C TYR A 500 7.16 33.12 17.74
N VAL A 501 7.00 34.17 18.55
CA VAL A 501 8.03 34.61 19.49
C VAL A 501 7.97 33.73 20.73
N ASN A 502 9.08 33.09 21.06
CA ASN A 502 9.17 32.12 22.17
C ASN A 502 10.06 32.55 23.32
N LYS A 503 10.55 33.79 23.28
CA LYS A 503 11.36 34.42 24.32
C LYS A 503 10.66 35.65 24.86
N ASP A 504 11.07 36.05 26.05
CA ASP A 504 10.70 37.34 26.61
C ASP A 504 11.19 38.47 25.69
N VAL A 505 10.28 39.38 25.33
CA VAL A 505 10.62 40.59 24.57
C VAL A 505 10.49 41.76 25.51
N TYR A 506 11.55 42.54 25.68
CA TYR A 506 11.54 43.77 26.48
C TYR A 506 11.51 45.01 25.59
N ALA A 507 12.17 44.97 24.44
CA ALA A 507 12.15 46.05 23.46
C ALA A 507 12.06 45.49 22.03
N GLN A 508 11.51 46.29 21.14
CA GLN A 508 11.53 46.01 19.71
C GLN A 508 11.77 47.27 18.88
N ASP A 509 12.45 47.08 17.77
CA ASP A 509 12.75 48.06 16.74
C ASP A 509 12.20 47.56 15.40
N VAL A 510 11.15 48.22 14.92
CA VAL A 510 10.45 47.82 13.71
C VAL A 510 10.49 48.93 12.67
N THR A 511 10.88 48.60 11.44
CA THR A 511 10.80 49.50 10.29
C THR A 511 9.73 48.99 9.34
N ILE A 512 8.75 49.84 9.04
CA ILE A 512 7.65 49.53 8.12
C ILE A 512 7.79 50.44 6.91
N GLU A 513 7.85 49.84 5.73
CA GLU A 513 7.83 50.53 4.43
C GLU A 513 6.43 50.44 3.81
N TYR A 514 6.02 51.46 3.08
CA TYR A 514 4.74 51.46 2.37
C TYR A 514 4.85 52.23 1.06
N ASP A 515 3.99 51.90 0.09
CA ASP A 515 3.92 52.60 -1.20
C ASP A 515 3.47 54.06 -0.98
N SER A 516 4.42 54.99 -0.83
CA SER A 516 4.15 56.42 -0.64
C SER A 516 3.54 57.08 -1.88
N GLY A 517 3.62 56.47 -3.06
CA GLY A 517 2.91 56.95 -4.24
C GLY A 517 1.39 56.78 -4.12
N LYS A 518 0.96 55.77 -3.36
CA LYS A 518 -0.44 55.35 -3.23
C LYS A 518 -1.02 55.53 -1.84
N LEU A 519 -0.20 55.58 -0.81
CA LEU A 519 -0.63 55.67 0.58
C LEU A 519 0.03 56.86 1.29
N GLU A 520 -0.69 57.40 2.27
CA GLU A 520 -0.22 58.42 3.19
C GLU A 520 -0.42 57.87 4.61
N LEU A 521 0.63 57.85 5.44
CA LEU A 521 0.49 57.55 6.86
C LEU A 521 -0.16 58.77 7.54
N VAL A 522 -1.19 58.54 8.35
CA VAL A 522 -1.99 59.58 8.98
C VAL A 522 -1.91 59.47 10.50
N GLY A 523 -1.25 60.45 11.10
CA GLY A 523 -1.09 60.52 12.54
C GLY A 523 -0.02 59.57 13.07
N GLN A 524 0.12 59.54 14.40
CA GLN A 524 1.12 58.71 15.06
C GLN A 524 0.62 57.27 15.26
N PRO A 525 1.50 56.27 15.22
CA PRO A 525 1.13 54.88 15.54
C PRO A 525 0.54 54.78 16.94
N LEU A 526 -0.49 53.95 17.09
CA LEU A 526 -1.22 53.78 18.35
C LEU A 526 -0.90 52.42 18.98
N SER A 527 -0.49 52.42 20.25
CA SER A 527 -0.41 51.19 21.04
C SER A 527 -1.81 50.64 21.32
N LEU A 528 -2.01 49.35 21.08
CA LEU A 528 -3.26 48.63 21.36
C LEU A 528 -3.37 48.12 22.81
N ASP A 529 -2.28 48.18 23.56
CA ASP A 529 -2.18 47.76 24.96
C ASP A 529 -1.31 48.76 25.73
N SER A 530 -1.79 49.98 25.91
CA SER A 530 -0.99 51.10 26.45
C SER A 530 -0.54 50.92 27.91
N GLU A 531 -1.13 49.97 28.64
CA GLU A 531 -0.74 49.62 30.00
C GLU A 531 0.50 48.73 30.03
N ASN A 532 0.62 47.79 29.08
CA ASN A 532 1.68 46.78 29.08
C ASN A 532 2.62 46.87 27.87
N PHE A 533 2.32 47.73 26.90
CA PHE A 533 3.12 47.94 25.70
C PHE A 533 3.14 49.43 25.31
N LYS A 534 4.33 50.02 25.21
CA LYS A 534 4.49 51.45 24.92
C LYS A 534 5.37 51.69 23.71
N ILE A 535 4.87 52.52 22.81
CA ILE A 535 5.68 53.16 21.77
C ILE A 535 6.48 54.27 22.46
N VAL A 536 7.80 54.18 22.38
CA VAL A 536 8.74 55.10 23.02
C VAL A 536 9.05 56.27 22.10
N ASP A 537 9.34 55.99 20.83
CA ASP A 537 9.65 57.01 19.84
C ASP A 537 9.43 56.50 18.40
N THR A 538 9.34 57.42 17.44
CA THR A 538 9.15 57.14 16.02
C THR A 538 10.05 58.03 15.14
N ASP A 539 10.57 57.47 14.05
CA ASP A 539 11.27 58.22 12.98
C ASP A 539 10.51 58.00 11.66
N GLU A 540 9.71 59.00 11.27
CA GLU A 540 8.86 58.96 10.08
C GLU A 540 9.52 59.67 8.90
N LYS A 541 9.54 59.00 7.75
CA LYS A 541 9.99 59.51 6.45
C LYS A 541 8.92 59.19 5.40
N GLU A 542 8.98 59.85 4.26
CA GLU A 542 8.04 59.53 3.17
C GLU A 542 8.20 58.06 2.74
N GLY A 543 7.17 57.25 2.95
CA GLY A 543 7.14 55.83 2.58
C GLY A 543 7.76 54.88 3.60
N SER A 544 8.19 55.37 4.76
CA SER A 544 8.78 54.52 5.80
C SER A 544 8.58 55.09 7.19
N ILE A 545 8.32 54.23 8.16
CA ILE A 545 8.31 54.60 9.59
C ILE A 545 9.10 53.57 10.39
N ARG A 546 10.04 54.06 11.21
CA ARG A 546 10.72 53.26 12.24
C ARG A 546 10.07 53.53 13.59
N ILE A 547 9.80 52.48 14.36
CA ILE A 547 9.09 52.55 15.64
C ILE A 547 9.92 51.82 16.70
N LEU A 548 10.26 52.52 17.78
CA LEU A 548 10.89 51.93 18.96
C LEU A 548 9.82 51.74 20.03
N SER A 549 9.69 50.52 20.55
CA SER A 549 8.68 50.21 21.56
C SER A 549 9.18 49.22 22.61
N VAL A 550 8.54 49.25 23.78
CA VAL A 550 8.89 48.42 24.94
C VAL A 550 7.68 47.65 25.44
N HIS A 551 7.93 46.42 25.85
CA HIS A 551 6.98 45.55 26.55
C HIS A 551 7.21 45.67 28.05
N MET A 552 6.13 45.63 28.82
CA MET A 552 6.12 45.74 30.27
C MET A 552 5.14 44.72 30.86
N ASN A 553 5.34 44.35 32.12
CA ASN A 553 4.48 43.40 32.83
C ASN A 553 4.25 42.13 31.99
N ASP A 554 2.99 41.69 31.90
CA ASP A 554 2.57 40.49 31.18
C ASP A 554 2.75 40.58 29.65
N SER A 555 3.07 41.75 29.07
CA SER A 555 3.39 41.82 27.64
C SER A 555 4.77 41.25 27.31
N VAL A 556 5.67 41.18 28.29
CA VAL A 556 7.05 40.69 28.11
C VAL A 556 7.04 39.20 27.76
N ASN A 557 6.26 38.42 28.52
CA ASN A 557 6.14 36.96 28.39
C ASN A 557 4.95 36.52 27.51
N HIS A 558 4.11 37.46 27.07
CA HIS A 558 3.06 37.24 26.08
C HIS A 558 3.17 38.20 24.88
N PRO A 559 4.29 38.18 24.13
CA PRO A 559 4.54 39.09 23.01
C PRO A 559 3.66 38.80 21.78
N ASN A 560 3.18 37.55 21.62
CA ASN A 560 2.41 37.11 20.44
C ASN A 560 0.97 37.64 20.44
N LYS A 561 0.79 38.92 20.10
CA LYS A 561 -0.50 39.61 20.02
C LYS A 561 -0.43 40.80 19.06
N ASN A 562 -1.58 41.40 18.80
CA ASN A 562 -1.66 42.69 18.11
C ASN A 562 -1.15 43.81 19.04
N LEU A 563 -0.21 44.62 18.56
CA LEU A 563 0.53 45.59 19.37
C LEU A 563 0.34 47.04 18.93
N ILE A 564 0.43 47.31 17.62
CA ILE A 564 0.43 48.66 17.06
C ILE A 564 -0.66 48.77 15.99
N LYS A 565 -1.38 49.89 16.00
CA LYS A 565 -2.29 50.28 14.93
C LYS A 565 -1.75 51.49 14.18
N LEU A 566 -1.62 51.35 12.87
CA LEU A 566 -1.18 52.36 11.92
C LEU A 566 -2.38 52.81 11.10
N ARG A 567 -2.61 54.12 11.01
CA ARG A 567 -3.69 54.65 10.18
C ARG A 567 -3.12 55.17 8.87
N PHE A 568 -3.64 54.69 7.76
CA PHE A 568 -3.28 55.11 6.42
C PHE A 568 -4.45 55.83 5.76
N LYS A 569 -4.15 56.61 4.71
CA LYS A 569 -5.10 57.17 3.77
C LYS A 569 -4.70 56.78 2.36
N ALA A 570 -5.64 56.25 1.59
CA ALA A 570 -5.44 55.97 0.18
C ALA A 570 -5.37 57.27 -0.62
N LYS A 571 -4.35 57.42 -1.47
CA LYS A 571 -4.21 58.51 -2.44
C LYS A 571 -5.06 58.22 -3.68
N ALA A 572 -5.06 59.15 -4.64
CA ALA A 572 -5.87 59.03 -5.85
C ALA A 572 -5.40 57.94 -6.84
N ALA A 573 -4.17 57.46 -6.71
CA ALA A 573 -3.59 56.45 -7.58
C ALA A 573 -4.19 55.06 -7.28
N ALA A 574 -4.81 54.44 -8.29
CA ALA A 574 -5.43 53.13 -8.17
C ALA A 574 -4.42 51.96 -8.23
N GLY A 575 -4.88 50.78 -7.82
CA GLY A 575 -4.14 49.51 -7.87
C GLY A 575 -3.58 49.07 -6.51
N VAL A 576 -2.81 47.98 -6.51
CA VAL A 576 -2.24 47.37 -5.29
C VAL A 576 -1.13 48.25 -4.71
N ALA A 577 -1.19 48.49 -3.40
CA ALA A 577 -0.18 49.15 -2.59
C ALA A 577 0.24 48.18 -1.47
N ASN A 578 1.54 48.02 -1.26
CA ASN A 578 2.07 47.15 -0.21
C ASN A 578 2.47 47.97 1.02
N ILE A 579 2.31 47.36 2.18
CA ILE A 579 2.81 47.80 3.48
C ILE A 579 3.62 46.63 4.03
N GLU A 580 4.93 46.80 4.22
CA GLU A 580 5.89 45.74 4.52
C GLU A 580 6.65 46.07 5.80
N VAL A 581 6.72 45.13 6.75
CA VAL A 581 7.70 45.18 7.84
C VAL A 581 9.05 44.81 7.24
N LYS A 582 9.91 45.81 7.02
CA LYS A 582 11.20 45.61 6.34
C LYS A 582 12.28 45.08 7.26
N GLN A 583 12.24 45.51 8.51
CA GLN A 583 13.18 45.11 9.55
C GLN A 583 12.42 44.98 10.86
N LEU A 584 12.71 43.92 11.61
CA LEU A 584 12.22 43.70 12.95
C LEU A 584 13.34 43.13 13.81
N VAL A 585 13.71 43.85 14.85
CA VAL A 585 14.66 43.41 15.87
C VAL A 585 13.94 43.35 17.21
N LEU A 586 14.07 42.22 17.89
CA LEU A 586 13.54 41.98 19.24
C LEU A 586 14.72 41.87 20.22
N ALA A 587 14.59 42.47 21.40
CA ALA A 587 15.60 42.40 22.45
C ALA A 587 15.03 41.82 23.75
N ASP A 588 15.79 40.91 24.37
CA ASP A 588 15.44 40.29 25.66
C ASP A 588 15.93 41.12 26.87
N GLY A 589 15.70 40.59 28.08
CA GLY A 589 16.04 41.27 29.35
C GLY A 589 17.55 41.38 29.63
N GLU A 590 18.37 40.62 28.92
CA GLU A 590 19.83 40.69 28.98
C GLU A 590 20.41 41.62 27.91
N GLY A 591 19.54 42.20 27.07
CA GLY A 591 19.92 43.08 25.96
C GLY A 591 20.44 42.33 24.73
N VAL A 592 20.13 41.03 24.60
CA VAL A 592 20.48 40.27 23.39
C VAL A 592 19.45 40.54 22.31
N GLU A 593 19.93 41.02 21.16
CA GLU A 593 19.11 41.29 19.98
C GLU A 593 18.97 40.05 19.09
N ALA A 594 17.77 39.87 18.53
CA ALA A 594 17.47 38.87 17.52
C ALA A 594 16.64 39.50 16.40
N GLU A 595 17.04 39.27 15.15
CA GLU A 595 16.20 39.61 14.00
C GLU A 595 15.01 38.63 13.91
N ALA A 596 13.86 39.16 13.54
CA ALA A 596 12.65 38.41 13.29
C ALA A 596 12.14 38.70 11.87
N ASP A 597 11.40 37.75 11.30
CA ASP A 597 10.92 37.87 9.94
C ASP A 597 9.84 38.97 9.82
N GLY A 598 9.88 39.71 8.71
CA GLY A 598 8.86 40.70 8.37
C GLY A 598 7.59 40.07 7.81
N ASP A 599 6.59 40.91 7.55
CA ASP A 599 5.34 40.54 6.88
C ASP A 599 4.94 41.64 5.89
N THR A 600 4.14 41.30 4.88
CA THR A 600 3.63 42.25 3.87
C THR A 600 2.11 42.18 3.78
N HIS A 601 1.45 43.30 4.05
CA HIS A 601 0.01 43.49 3.79
C HIS A 601 -0.19 44.25 2.48
N ALA A 602 -0.89 43.62 1.53
CA ALA A 602 -1.28 44.25 0.27
C ALA A 602 -2.71 44.80 0.38
N VAL A 603 -2.89 46.06 -0.02
CA VAL A 603 -4.22 46.70 -0.11
C VAL A 603 -4.47 47.23 -1.52
N GLU A 604 -5.62 46.91 -2.08
CA GLU A 604 -6.00 47.37 -3.40
C GLU A 604 -6.84 48.66 -3.33
N ILE A 605 -6.33 49.73 -3.93
CA ILE A 605 -7.07 50.99 -4.06
C ILE A 605 -7.95 50.89 -5.30
N ARG A 606 -9.24 50.66 -5.07
CA ARG A 606 -10.25 50.58 -6.14
C ARG A 606 -11.05 51.86 -6.19
N LYS A 607 -11.11 52.45 -7.38
CA LYS A 607 -12.08 53.52 -7.64
C LYS A 607 -13.51 52.97 -7.40
N PRO A 608 -14.42 53.77 -6.82
CA PRO A 608 -15.81 53.39 -6.75
C PRO A 608 -16.32 53.10 -8.16
N THR A 609 -16.94 51.95 -8.38
CA THR A 609 -17.67 51.70 -9.64
C THR A 609 -18.89 52.59 -9.63
N ILE A 610 -18.94 53.59 -10.50
CA ILE A 610 -20.12 54.44 -10.66
C ILE A 610 -21.04 53.75 -11.67
N PRO A 611 -22.24 53.28 -11.28
CA PRO A 611 -23.16 52.65 -12.22
C PRO A 611 -23.43 53.60 -13.40
N GLY A 612 -23.13 53.15 -14.61
CA GLY A 612 -23.32 53.94 -15.83
C GLY A 612 -22.14 54.82 -16.26
N ASP A 613 -21.07 54.94 -15.46
CA ASP A 613 -19.80 55.50 -15.94
C ASP A 613 -19.08 54.41 -16.74
N VAL A 614 -19.21 54.45 -18.06
CA VAL A 614 -18.69 53.40 -18.95
C VAL A 614 -17.32 53.78 -19.53
N ASN A 615 -16.86 54.99 -19.23
CA ASN A 615 -15.62 55.58 -19.73
C ASN A 615 -14.58 55.84 -18.62
N ASP A 616 -14.95 55.60 -17.37
CA ASP A 616 -14.12 55.69 -16.17
C ASP A 616 -13.59 57.12 -15.90
N ASP A 617 -14.35 58.17 -16.27
CA ASP A 617 -14.04 59.58 -16.00
C ASP A 617 -14.62 60.13 -14.68
N ASP A 618 -15.03 59.23 -13.78
CA ASP A 618 -15.55 59.49 -12.43
C ASP A 618 -16.87 60.30 -12.45
N ARG A 619 -17.65 60.21 -13.54
CA ARG A 619 -18.98 60.82 -13.66
C ARG A 619 -19.86 60.05 -14.65
N VAL A 620 -21.16 59.97 -14.36
CA VAL A 620 -22.15 59.57 -15.38
C VAL A 620 -22.60 60.80 -16.13
N SER A 621 -22.33 60.85 -17.42
CA SER A 621 -22.58 62.03 -18.27
C SER A 621 -23.09 61.66 -19.65
N VAL A 622 -23.43 62.67 -20.45
CA VAL A 622 -23.75 62.48 -21.87
C VAL A 622 -22.56 61.88 -22.67
N GLY A 623 -21.34 61.93 -22.14
CA GLY A 623 -20.17 61.24 -22.69
C GLY A 623 -20.31 59.72 -22.64
N ASP A 624 -20.75 59.19 -21.50
CA ASP A 624 -21.08 57.76 -21.32
C ASP A 624 -22.22 57.34 -22.23
N LEU A 625 -23.27 58.16 -22.27
CA LEU A 625 -24.44 57.92 -23.11
C LEU A 625 -24.05 57.85 -24.60
N ALA A 626 -23.09 58.68 -25.04
CA ALA A 626 -22.58 58.65 -26.40
C ALA A 626 -21.80 57.37 -26.72
N LEU A 627 -21.07 56.80 -25.76
CA LEU A 627 -20.33 55.54 -25.96
C LEU A 627 -21.26 54.34 -26.05
N VAL A 628 -22.29 54.27 -25.19
CA VAL A 628 -23.34 53.25 -25.30
C VAL A 628 -24.12 53.43 -26.62
N ALA A 629 -24.45 54.66 -27.01
CA ALA A 629 -25.16 54.94 -28.26
C ALA A 629 -24.35 54.57 -29.51
N LYS A 630 -23.02 54.72 -29.46
CA LYS A 630 -22.11 54.27 -30.53
C LYS A 630 -22.14 52.76 -30.73
N ALA A 631 -22.43 52.00 -29.67
CA ALA A 631 -22.52 50.55 -29.70
C ALA A 631 -23.96 50.02 -29.92
N TYR A 632 -24.93 50.91 -30.13
CA TYR A 632 -26.35 50.56 -30.31
C TYR A 632 -26.56 49.56 -31.45
N GLY A 633 -27.36 48.53 -31.19
CA GLY A 633 -27.70 47.45 -32.12
C GLY A 633 -26.67 46.31 -32.17
N LYS A 634 -25.58 46.38 -31.40
CA LYS A 634 -24.65 45.25 -31.28
C LYS A 634 -25.23 44.16 -30.39
N THR A 635 -25.05 42.91 -30.81
CA THR A 635 -25.46 41.71 -30.06
C THR A 635 -24.27 40.89 -29.60
N SER A 636 -24.51 39.90 -28.76
CA SER A 636 -23.54 38.89 -28.31
C SER A 636 -22.78 38.15 -29.42
N ASN A 637 -23.29 38.18 -30.65
CA ASN A 637 -22.66 37.60 -31.85
C ASN A 637 -21.78 38.59 -32.63
N SER A 638 -21.69 39.85 -32.20
CA SER A 638 -20.90 40.87 -32.90
C SER A 638 -19.40 40.55 -32.76
N PRO A 639 -18.57 40.72 -33.82
CA PRO A 639 -17.15 40.40 -33.77
C PRO A 639 -16.36 41.13 -32.68
N ASP A 640 -16.80 42.34 -32.28
CA ASP A 640 -16.20 43.13 -31.22
C ASP A 640 -17.03 43.11 -29.92
N TRP A 641 -17.94 42.15 -29.75
CA TRP A 641 -18.82 42.06 -28.59
C TRP A 641 -18.04 42.13 -27.27
N GLN A 642 -16.91 41.43 -27.16
CA GLN A 642 -16.08 41.47 -25.94
C GLN A 642 -15.59 42.88 -25.56
N GLN A 643 -15.47 43.80 -26.53
CA GLN A 643 -15.06 45.18 -26.29
C GLN A 643 -16.23 46.08 -25.85
N VAL A 644 -17.44 45.76 -26.31
CA VAL A 644 -18.65 46.59 -26.09
C VAL A 644 -19.62 45.99 -25.07
N LYS A 645 -19.43 44.75 -24.63
CA LYS A 645 -20.31 44.04 -23.68
C LYS A 645 -20.56 44.85 -22.41
N LYS A 646 -19.59 45.68 -21.98
CA LYS A 646 -19.76 46.58 -20.82
C LYS A 646 -20.87 47.64 -20.99
N TYR A 647 -21.37 47.85 -22.21
CA TYR A 647 -22.46 48.78 -22.52
C TYR A 647 -23.84 48.12 -22.51
N ASP A 648 -23.92 46.79 -22.44
CA ASP A 648 -25.15 46.01 -22.20
C ASP A 648 -25.40 46.01 -20.69
N MET A 649 -26.21 46.97 -20.23
CA MET A 649 -26.39 47.27 -18.81
C MET A 649 -27.42 46.35 -18.16
N ASN A 650 -28.37 45.82 -18.93
CA ASN A 650 -29.38 44.88 -18.44
C ASN A 650 -28.96 43.40 -18.63
N ASN A 651 -27.83 43.15 -19.30
CA ASN A 651 -27.25 41.84 -19.60
C ASN A 651 -28.15 40.93 -20.47
N ASP A 652 -28.95 41.50 -21.37
CA ASP A 652 -29.82 40.72 -22.26
C ASP A 652 -29.14 40.25 -23.56
N GLY A 653 -27.87 40.62 -23.77
CA GLY A 653 -27.08 40.25 -24.92
C GLY A 653 -27.30 41.12 -26.15
N LEU A 654 -27.97 42.27 -26.01
CA LEU A 654 -28.24 43.26 -27.06
C LEU A 654 -28.11 44.68 -26.48
N ILE A 655 -27.27 45.53 -27.08
CA ILE A 655 -27.19 46.94 -26.68
C ILE A 655 -28.31 47.71 -27.37
N ASP A 656 -29.36 48.10 -26.64
CA ASP A 656 -30.53 48.77 -27.20
C ASP A 656 -31.03 49.99 -26.40
N ILE A 657 -32.28 50.38 -26.64
CA ILE A 657 -32.88 51.56 -26.04
C ILE A 657 -33.11 51.39 -24.53
N ALA A 658 -33.20 50.16 -24.03
CA ALA A 658 -33.31 49.87 -22.61
C ALA A 658 -32.00 50.25 -21.88
N ASP A 659 -30.85 49.94 -22.45
CA ASP A 659 -29.54 50.33 -21.90
C ASP A 659 -29.35 51.85 -21.92
N LEU A 660 -29.62 52.47 -23.06
CA LEU A 660 -29.57 53.92 -23.20
C LEU A 660 -30.53 54.63 -22.25
N SER A 661 -31.75 54.11 -22.07
CA SER A 661 -32.73 54.67 -21.14
C SER A 661 -32.30 54.47 -19.69
N GLY A 662 -31.74 53.31 -19.36
CA GLY A 662 -31.16 53.01 -18.05
C GLY A 662 -30.05 54.00 -17.69
N LEU A 663 -29.10 54.20 -18.61
CA LEU A 663 -28.01 55.17 -18.45
C LEU A 663 -28.51 56.62 -18.38
N ALA A 664 -29.44 57.02 -19.25
CA ALA A 664 -30.01 58.37 -19.23
C ALA A 664 -30.73 58.69 -17.90
N ARG A 665 -31.39 57.71 -17.27
CA ARG A 665 -31.99 57.90 -15.94
C ARG A 665 -30.94 58.15 -14.86
N LEU A 666 -29.79 57.47 -14.93
CA LEU A 666 -28.67 57.71 -14.01
C LEU A 666 -28.08 59.11 -14.17
N ILE A 667 -28.06 59.66 -15.39
CA ILE A 667 -27.63 61.05 -15.66
C ILE A 667 -28.62 62.07 -15.11
N LEU A 668 -29.92 61.80 -15.23
CA LEU A 668 -31.00 62.73 -14.85
C LEU A 668 -31.34 62.72 -13.35
N ASN A 669 -31.10 61.61 -12.65
CA ASN A 669 -31.37 61.46 -11.22
C ASN A 669 -30.12 61.70 -10.36
N LYS A 670 -29.48 62.87 -10.49
CA LYS A 670 -28.42 63.29 -9.56
C LYS A 670 -28.95 63.68 -8.19
#